data_AF-A0A849TKU7-F1
#
_entry.id   AF-A0A849TKU7-F1
#
_cell.length_a   1.000
_cell.length_b   1.000
_cell.length_c   1.000
_cell.angle_alpha   90.00
_cell.angle_beta   90.00
_cell.angle_gamma   90.00
#
_symmetry.space_group_name_H-M   'P 1'
#
loop_
_entity.id
_entity.type
_entity.pdbx_description
1 polymer ?
#
loop_
_entity_poly.entity_id
_entity_poly.type
_entity_poly.pdbx_seq_one_letter_code
_entity_poly.pdbx_strand_id
1 'polypeptide(L)'
;MATLALGALGAAAGSALLPAGLSILGTTLTGAAIGTQLGAMAGSMIDQALLGASGAGRSIEGPRLSELQITSSTEGAAIPRLYGRARLGGQLIWATNLEEEVVTEELGGGGKGMRTSPSVTQTDYRYYANFAIGLCEGEISGISRVWADGREIALADYTTRLYLGSDTQLLDALIEGKEGTNAAPAYRGLAYIVFDRLPLAEFGNRIPQLSFEVDRSVDDLSARIRGVVMIPGSGEFVYDTSEIKQRVGTITLRPENVHTKIGGTDWTVAVDQLQATLPNVESVSLVVSWFGSSLNAAECTLKPGVDRAEKTTTPRSWSVAGQTRSTAHLVSQVDGRPAYGGTPDDTSVINAITDLKTRGLNVVVSPFILMDVPSSNTLADPYSTASTQPAYPWRGRITVSPASGRVGTPDKSPAAVSAIDNFIGTAQVSHFAITGTSVAYSGPAEWSFRRMILHYAHLAKAAGGIDAFVLGSELRGLTQVRGAAQSYPMVAALVQLAADVRTVLGPSTKIVYAADWSEYFGHQPTDGSGDVTFHLDPLWSSPNIDAIGIDCYWPLSDWRDGSDHLDAQAGHVALTDLNYLIGNVSAGEGYDWYYASDADRAAQVRTSITDGLGKPWIYRYKDIRSWWTSQHYNRVNGIEQPTPTAWTPQSKPFWLMEVGCPAIDKGSNQPNVFVDPKSIESQ
;
A
#
# COMPACT_ATOMS: atom_id res chain seq x y z
N MET A 1 29.91 19.53 -16.92
CA MET A 1 31.09 18.74 -16.48
C MET A 1 30.81 17.23 -16.50
N ALA A 2 29.61 16.74 -16.14
CA ALA A 2 29.25 15.32 -16.31
C ALA A 2 29.07 14.87 -17.78
N THR A 3 28.66 15.78 -18.68
CA THR A 3 28.48 15.51 -20.12
C THR A 3 29.79 15.29 -20.89
N LEU A 4 30.88 15.94 -20.46
CA LEU A 4 32.21 15.76 -21.06
C LEU A 4 32.89 14.47 -20.59
N ALA A 5 32.62 14.03 -19.35
CA ALA A 5 33.17 12.79 -18.80
C ALA A 5 32.53 11.54 -19.42
N LEU A 6 31.21 11.56 -19.70
CA LEU A 6 30.49 10.47 -20.37
C LEU A 6 30.85 10.37 -21.87
N GLY A 7 31.10 11.50 -22.53
CA GLY A 7 31.57 11.52 -23.93
C GLY A 7 32.97 10.95 -24.12
N ALA A 8 33.87 11.19 -23.16
CA ALA A 8 35.25 10.66 -23.20
C ALA A 8 35.31 9.14 -22.97
N LEU A 9 34.45 8.61 -22.09
CA LEU A 9 34.35 7.16 -21.83
C LEU A 9 33.72 6.39 -23.01
N GLY A 10 32.73 6.99 -23.70
CA GLY A 10 32.14 6.41 -24.91
C GLY A 10 33.10 6.35 -26.10
N ALA A 11 33.92 7.39 -26.29
CA ALA A 11 34.94 7.42 -27.36
C ALA A 11 36.11 6.45 -27.11
N ALA A 12 36.48 6.23 -25.84
CA ALA A 12 37.50 5.26 -25.45
C ALA A 12 37.03 3.81 -25.64
N ALA A 13 35.76 3.51 -25.33
CA ALA A 13 35.18 2.18 -25.52
C ALA A 13 34.99 1.82 -27.01
N GLY A 14 34.53 2.78 -27.83
CA GLY A 14 34.34 2.58 -29.28
C GLY A 14 35.64 2.36 -30.06
N SER A 15 36.74 2.98 -29.64
CA SER A 15 38.07 2.80 -30.26
C SER A 15 38.78 1.51 -29.82
N ALA A 16 38.48 1.00 -28.62
CA ALA A 16 39.06 -0.25 -28.11
C ALA A 16 38.37 -1.51 -28.67
N LEU A 17 37.07 -1.45 -29.00
CA LEU A 17 36.29 -2.61 -29.45
C LEU A 17 36.36 -2.85 -30.97
N LEU A 18 36.56 -1.82 -31.79
CA LEU A 18 36.58 -1.93 -33.27
C LEU A 18 37.63 -1.01 -33.91
N PRO A 19 38.94 -1.28 -33.71
CA PRO A 19 40.02 -0.37 -34.16
C PRO A 19 40.15 -0.25 -35.69
N ALA A 20 39.58 -1.16 -36.47
CA ALA A 20 39.65 -1.16 -37.93
C ALA A 20 38.45 -0.48 -38.62
N GLY A 21 37.44 -0.03 -37.87
CA GLY A 21 36.16 0.41 -38.43
C GLY A 21 35.34 -0.78 -38.99
N LEU A 22 34.03 -0.58 -39.12
CA LEU A 22 33.13 -1.56 -39.73
C LEU A 22 32.79 -1.06 -41.15
N SER A 23 33.06 -1.88 -42.17
CA SER A 23 32.65 -1.58 -43.55
C SER A 23 31.27 -2.16 -43.80
N ILE A 24 30.30 -1.29 -44.03
CA ILE A 24 28.96 -1.67 -44.50
C ILE A 24 28.69 -0.83 -45.74
N LEU A 25 28.39 -1.50 -46.86
CA LEU A 25 28.10 -0.86 -48.17
C LEU A 25 29.23 0.03 -48.69
N GLY A 26 30.49 -0.40 -48.57
CA GLY A 26 31.63 0.22 -49.28
C GLY A 26 32.13 1.54 -48.71
N THR A 27 31.68 1.96 -47.53
CA THR A 27 32.26 3.10 -46.81
C THR A 27 32.80 2.66 -45.45
N THR A 28 34.01 3.11 -45.11
CA THR A 28 34.67 2.81 -43.83
C THR A 28 34.28 3.89 -42.84
N LEU A 29 33.42 3.56 -41.88
CA LEU A 29 33.02 4.46 -40.81
C LEU A 29 34.00 4.33 -39.63
N THR A 30 34.75 5.40 -39.36
CA THR A 30 35.64 5.49 -38.19
C THR A 30 34.82 5.74 -36.92
N GLY A 31 35.20 5.10 -35.81
CA GLY A 31 34.42 4.96 -34.56
C GLY A 31 34.00 6.23 -33.78
N ALA A 32 34.16 7.43 -34.34
CA ALA A 32 33.70 8.67 -33.73
C ALA A 32 32.28 9.11 -34.17
N ALA A 33 31.66 8.45 -35.16
CA ALA A 33 30.36 8.86 -35.73
C ALA A 33 29.14 8.03 -35.27
N ILE A 34 29.29 7.06 -34.35
CA ILE A 34 28.24 6.09 -33.97
C ILE A 34 27.48 6.53 -32.70
N GLY A 35 27.24 7.84 -32.53
CA GLY A 35 26.67 8.38 -31.29
C GLY A 35 25.14 8.52 -31.25
N THR A 36 24.46 8.63 -32.39
CA THR A 36 23.06 9.13 -32.41
C THR A 36 22.09 8.39 -33.33
N GLN A 37 22.50 7.33 -34.04
CA GLN A 37 21.63 6.62 -35.01
C GLN A 37 21.32 5.13 -34.71
N LEU A 38 21.84 4.53 -33.62
CA LEU A 38 21.56 3.12 -33.30
C LEU A 38 20.27 2.85 -32.52
N GLY A 39 19.64 3.86 -31.92
CA GLY A 39 18.40 3.68 -31.14
C GLY A 39 17.17 3.38 -32.00
N ALA A 40 17.09 3.92 -33.21
CA ALA A 40 15.93 3.76 -34.09
C ALA A 40 15.90 2.42 -34.84
N MET A 41 17.06 1.78 -35.07
CA MET A 41 17.10 0.47 -35.75
C MET A 41 16.84 -0.70 -34.80
N ALA A 42 17.21 -0.59 -33.51
CA ALA A 42 16.95 -1.63 -32.51
C ALA A 42 15.45 -1.82 -32.21
N GLY A 43 14.68 -0.73 -32.14
CA GLY A 43 13.22 -0.81 -31.93
C GLY A 43 12.49 -1.53 -33.07
N SER A 44 12.87 -1.23 -34.32
CA SER A 44 12.25 -1.86 -35.50
C SER A 44 12.54 -3.36 -35.64
N MET A 45 13.68 -3.83 -35.11
CA MET A 45 14.06 -5.25 -35.11
C MET A 45 13.40 -6.03 -33.96
N ILE A 46 13.16 -5.38 -32.81
CA ILE A 46 12.42 -5.96 -31.69
C ILE A 46 10.93 -6.11 -32.05
N ASP A 47 10.33 -5.11 -32.68
CA ASP A 47 8.96 -5.21 -33.20
C ASP A 47 8.83 -6.28 -34.30
N GLN A 48 9.86 -6.46 -35.13
CA GLN A 48 9.94 -7.53 -36.13
C GLN A 48 9.98 -8.94 -35.50
N ALA A 49 10.67 -9.08 -34.36
CA ALA A 49 10.76 -10.35 -33.64
C ALA A 49 9.50 -10.67 -32.83
N LEU A 50 8.79 -9.65 -32.32
CA LEU A 50 7.57 -9.82 -31.51
C LEU A 50 6.28 -9.96 -32.34
N LEU A 51 6.16 -9.27 -33.48
CA LEU A 51 4.90 -9.19 -34.25
C LEU A 51 4.96 -9.90 -35.61
N GLY A 52 6.13 -10.41 -36.03
CA GLY A 52 6.28 -11.17 -37.27
C GLY A 52 5.54 -12.52 -37.28
N ALA A 53 5.19 -13.06 -36.10
CA ALA A 53 4.54 -14.36 -35.98
C ALA A 53 3.00 -14.34 -36.18
N SER A 54 2.34 -13.18 -36.15
CA SER A 54 0.87 -13.09 -36.06
C SER A 54 0.13 -12.75 -37.37
N GLY A 55 0.84 -12.54 -38.48
CA GLY A 55 0.21 -12.36 -39.80
C GLY A 55 -0.71 -11.14 -39.95
N ALA A 56 -0.70 -10.20 -39.00
CA ALA A 56 -1.57 -9.02 -39.01
C ALA A 56 -1.10 -7.98 -40.04
N GLY A 57 -2.05 -7.43 -40.80
CA GLY A 57 -1.81 -6.43 -41.85
C GLY A 57 -1.13 -5.16 -41.34
N ARG A 58 -0.22 -4.63 -42.16
CA ARG A 58 0.76 -3.60 -41.84
C ARG A 58 0.19 -2.19 -42.06
N SER A 59 0.16 -1.36 -41.01
CA SER A 59 0.21 0.10 -41.11
C SER A 59 1.25 0.57 -40.11
N ILE A 60 2.35 1.16 -40.59
CA ILE A 60 3.44 1.65 -39.74
C ILE A 60 3.57 3.15 -40.00
N GLU A 61 3.20 3.95 -39.00
CA GLU A 61 3.75 5.28 -38.82
C GLU A 61 4.92 5.15 -37.82
N GLY A 62 6.08 5.71 -38.17
CA GLY A 62 7.26 5.68 -37.31
C GLY A 62 7.06 6.49 -36.02
N PRO A 63 7.91 6.31 -34.98
CA PRO A 63 7.81 7.07 -33.75
C PRO A 63 7.97 8.56 -34.04
N ARG A 64 6.88 9.31 -33.90
CA ARG A 64 6.96 10.77 -33.73
C ARG A 64 7.51 11.02 -32.32
N LEU A 65 8.45 11.96 -32.21
CA LEU A 65 8.67 12.62 -30.92
C LEU A 65 7.29 13.05 -30.42
N SER A 66 6.88 12.56 -29.24
CA SER A 66 5.75 13.15 -28.53
C SER A 66 6.09 14.63 -28.42
N GLU A 67 5.42 15.44 -29.22
CA GLU A 67 5.65 16.87 -29.31
C GLU A 67 5.69 17.44 -27.90
N LEU A 68 6.48 18.51 -27.73
CA LEU A 68 6.33 19.42 -26.61
C LEU A 68 4.81 19.51 -26.32
N GLN A 69 4.36 19.04 -25.14
CA GLN A 69 2.93 19.00 -24.85
C GLN A 69 2.46 20.44 -24.65
N ILE A 70 2.15 21.07 -25.77
CA ILE A 70 1.70 22.45 -25.90
C ILE A 70 0.19 22.37 -25.82
N THR A 71 -0.39 23.06 -24.85
CA THR A 71 -1.79 23.49 -24.92
C THR A 71 -1.92 24.37 -26.15
N SER A 72 -2.46 23.81 -27.24
CA SER A 72 -2.67 24.54 -28.48
C SER A 72 -4.13 25.01 -28.59
N SER A 73 -4.36 26.03 -29.40
CA SER A 73 -5.70 26.44 -29.85
C SER A 73 -5.71 26.26 -31.36
N THR A 74 -5.95 25.02 -31.79
CA THR A 74 -5.91 24.64 -33.21
C THR A 74 -7.15 23.82 -33.53
N GLU A 75 -7.94 24.31 -34.47
CA GLU A 75 -9.07 23.58 -35.02
C GLU A 75 -8.55 22.36 -35.82
N GLY A 76 -9.18 21.20 -35.63
CA GLY A 76 -8.78 19.95 -36.29
C GLY A 76 -7.76 19.11 -35.52
N ALA A 77 -7.33 19.53 -34.33
CA ALA A 77 -6.57 18.67 -33.42
C ALA A 77 -7.40 17.45 -33.00
N ALA A 78 -6.77 16.27 -32.96
CA ALA A 78 -7.46 15.04 -32.55
C ALA A 78 -7.78 15.06 -31.05
N ILE A 79 -8.93 14.50 -30.66
CA ILE A 79 -9.28 14.29 -29.25
C ILE A 79 -8.52 13.05 -28.75
N PRO A 80 -7.68 13.17 -27.71
CA PRO A 80 -6.93 12.04 -27.19
C PRO A 80 -7.86 10.98 -26.58
N ARG A 81 -7.47 9.70 -26.71
CA ARG A 81 -8.01 8.58 -25.94
C ARG A 81 -6.97 8.12 -24.95
N LEU A 82 -7.35 8.07 -23.68
CA LEU A 82 -6.50 7.65 -22.59
C LEU A 82 -6.97 6.30 -22.04
N TYR A 83 -6.02 5.46 -21.66
CA TYR A 83 -6.25 4.23 -20.90
C TYR A 83 -5.27 4.23 -19.72
N GLY A 84 -5.78 4.35 -18.49
CA GLY A 84 -4.97 4.43 -17.28
C GLY A 84 -4.61 5.88 -16.91
N ARG A 85 -3.41 6.06 -16.37
CA ARG A 85 -2.87 7.36 -15.92
C ARG A 85 -1.83 7.87 -16.90
N ALA A 86 -2.05 9.03 -17.51
CA ALA A 86 -1.02 9.67 -18.33
C ALA A 86 -1.13 11.20 -18.32
N ARG A 87 0.00 11.84 -18.66
CA ARG A 87 0.08 13.29 -18.78
C ARG A 87 -0.35 13.76 -20.17
N LEU A 88 -1.30 14.69 -20.23
CA LEU A 88 -1.85 15.29 -21.44
C LEU A 88 -1.70 16.82 -21.39
N GLY A 89 -1.37 17.47 -22.51
CA GLY A 89 -1.30 18.93 -22.61
C GLY A 89 -2.67 19.63 -22.70
N GLY A 90 -3.70 18.88 -23.08
CA GLY A 90 -5.04 19.39 -23.35
C GLY A 90 -5.08 20.40 -24.52
N GLN A 91 -6.29 20.86 -24.85
CA GLN A 91 -6.56 21.80 -25.93
C GLN A 91 -7.47 22.93 -25.44
N LEU A 92 -7.17 24.18 -25.78
CA LEU A 92 -8.06 25.30 -25.47
C LEU A 92 -9.35 25.17 -26.30
N ILE A 93 -10.50 25.03 -25.64
CA ILE A 93 -11.82 24.84 -26.29
C ILE A 93 -12.75 26.04 -26.13
N TRP A 94 -12.51 26.90 -25.15
CA TRP A 94 -13.26 28.14 -24.92
C TRP A 94 -12.39 29.13 -24.15
N ALA A 95 -12.51 30.43 -24.45
CA ALA A 95 -11.85 31.50 -23.70
C ALA A 95 -12.57 32.84 -23.92
N THR A 96 -12.56 33.71 -22.91
CA THR A 96 -12.96 35.12 -23.08
C THR A 96 -11.77 36.00 -23.41
N ASN A 97 -12.03 37.26 -23.73
CA ASN A 97 -10.99 38.30 -23.67
C ASN A 97 -10.40 38.39 -22.26
N LEU A 98 -9.14 38.85 -22.16
CA LEU A 98 -8.49 39.09 -20.88
C LEU A 98 -9.21 40.19 -20.11
N GLU A 99 -9.39 39.98 -18.81
CA GLU A 99 -9.96 40.97 -17.90
C GLU A 99 -8.83 41.78 -17.26
N GLU A 100 -8.86 43.11 -17.44
CA GLU A 100 -7.89 44.05 -16.85
C GLU A 100 -8.49 44.71 -15.60
N GLU A 101 -7.74 44.69 -14.50
CA GLU A 101 -8.06 45.38 -13.26
C GLU A 101 -6.97 46.43 -12.97
N VAL A 102 -7.38 47.70 -12.85
CA VAL A 102 -6.51 48.84 -12.56
C VAL A 102 -6.55 49.13 -11.06
N VAL A 103 -5.43 48.92 -10.36
CA VAL A 103 -5.28 49.19 -8.93
C VAL A 103 -4.47 50.46 -8.76
N THR A 104 -5.02 51.45 -8.05
CA THR A 104 -4.35 52.74 -7.82
C THR A 104 -4.10 52.94 -6.34
N GLU A 105 -2.84 53.09 -5.92
CA GLU A 105 -2.43 53.36 -4.55
C GLU A 105 -1.74 54.74 -4.45
N GLU A 106 -2.18 55.58 -3.50
CA GLU A 106 -1.49 56.83 -3.17
C GLU A 106 -0.52 56.60 -2.00
N LEU A 107 0.78 56.67 -2.27
CA LEU A 107 1.80 56.55 -1.23
C LEU A 107 1.99 57.90 -0.52
N GLY A 108 1.44 58.01 0.69
CA GLY A 108 1.54 59.19 1.55
C GLY A 108 2.89 59.29 2.28
N GLY A 109 3.60 60.41 2.11
CA GLY A 109 4.87 60.69 2.78
C GLY A 109 4.73 60.90 4.29
N GLY A 110 5.12 59.89 5.08
CA GLY A 110 5.25 60.00 6.53
C GLY A 110 6.64 60.52 6.94
N GLY A 111 6.74 61.80 7.32
CA GLY A 111 7.94 62.35 7.94
C GLY A 111 7.79 63.83 8.31
N LYS A 112 7.90 64.15 9.61
CA LYS A 112 7.85 65.52 10.15
C LYS A 112 9.01 66.37 9.59
N GLY A 113 8.78 67.07 8.49
CA GLY A 113 9.70 68.06 7.92
C GLY A 113 8.96 68.96 6.96
N MET A 114 9.11 70.27 7.13
CA MET A 114 8.33 71.33 6.49
C MET A 114 8.67 71.52 4.99
N ARG A 115 8.42 70.48 4.17
CA ARG A 115 8.43 70.51 2.71
C ARG A 115 7.35 69.58 2.16
N THR A 116 6.41 70.12 1.40
CA THR A 116 5.41 69.40 0.62
C THR A 116 6.09 68.44 -0.34
N SER A 117 6.11 67.15 0.00
CA SER A 117 6.51 66.09 -0.94
C SER A 117 5.32 65.75 -1.83
N PRO A 118 5.51 65.59 -3.16
CA PRO A 118 4.43 65.21 -4.06
C PRO A 118 3.88 63.83 -3.69
N SER A 119 2.55 63.68 -3.70
CA SER A 119 1.93 62.36 -3.63
C SER A 119 2.33 61.58 -4.88
N VAL A 120 2.90 60.39 -4.68
CA VAL A 120 3.19 59.47 -5.78
C VAL A 120 1.99 58.54 -5.90
N THR A 121 1.25 58.68 -6.99
CA THR A 121 0.19 57.74 -7.37
C THR A 121 0.84 56.57 -8.10
N GLN A 122 0.77 55.37 -7.53
CA GLN A 122 1.19 54.13 -8.16
C GLN A 122 -0.05 53.47 -8.79
N THR A 123 -0.02 53.22 -10.10
CA THR A 123 -1.09 52.51 -10.82
C THR A 123 -0.54 51.18 -11.31
N ASP A 124 -1.08 50.08 -10.78
CA ASP A 124 -0.73 48.72 -11.13
C ASP A 124 -1.84 48.07 -11.97
N TYR A 125 -1.46 47.35 -13.02
CA TYR A 125 -2.39 46.62 -13.90
C TYR A 125 -2.32 45.12 -13.60
N ARG A 126 -3.48 44.52 -13.30
CA ARG A 126 -3.62 43.07 -13.06
C ARG A 126 -4.46 42.46 -14.18
N TYR A 127 -4.01 41.34 -14.72
CA TYR A 127 -4.69 40.64 -15.82
C TYR A 127 -5.20 39.28 -15.36
N TYR A 128 -6.42 38.94 -15.78
CA TYR A 128 -7.06 37.66 -15.49
C TYR A 128 -7.61 37.03 -16.78
N ALA A 129 -7.63 35.69 -16.84
CA ALA A 129 -8.21 34.95 -17.94
C ALA A 129 -9.31 34.00 -17.49
N ASN A 130 -10.38 33.90 -18.31
CA ASN A 130 -11.37 32.84 -18.22
C ASN A 130 -11.22 31.93 -19.43
N PHE A 131 -11.06 30.63 -19.21
CA PHE A 131 -10.89 29.68 -20.30
C PHE A 131 -11.20 28.24 -19.90
N ALA A 132 -11.40 27.36 -20.88
CA ALA A 132 -11.62 25.94 -20.72
C ALA A 132 -10.64 25.13 -21.56
N ILE A 133 -10.10 24.06 -20.97
CA ILE A 133 -9.17 23.11 -21.60
C ILE A 133 -9.83 21.74 -21.72
N GLY A 134 -10.00 21.23 -22.95
CA GLY A 134 -10.40 19.85 -23.23
C GLY A 134 -9.22 18.88 -23.05
N LEU A 135 -9.46 17.74 -22.42
CA LEU A 135 -8.42 16.80 -22.00
C LEU A 135 -8.39 15.54 -22.87
N CYS A 136 -9.48 14.77 -22.85
CA CYS A 136 -9.61 13.52 -23.61
C CYS A 136 -11.08 13.11 -23.78
N GLU A 137 -11.32 12.17 -24.69
CA GLU A 137 -12.64 11.58 -24.95
C GLU A 137 -13.08 10.69 -23.79
N GLY A 138 -14.36 10.81 -23.41
CA GLY A 138 -15.07 9.96 -22.47
C GLY A 138 -14.80 10.26 -21.00
N GLU A 139 -15.48 9.49 -20.15
CA GLU A 139 -15.45 9.69 -18.71
C GLU A 139 -14.08 9.34 -18.11
N ILE A 140 -13.50 10.29 -17.37
CA ILE A 140 -12.28 10.13 -16.59
C ILE A 140 -12.60 9.95 -15.11
N SER A 141 -11.71 9.27 -14.38
CA SER A 141 -11.78 9.16 -12.93
C SER A 141 -11.39 10.47 -12.23
N GLY A 142 -10.51 11.27 -12.86
CA GLY A 142 -10.14 12.59 -12.36
C GLY A 142 -8.82 13.09 -12.91
N ILE A 143 -8.30 14.15 -12.27
CA ILE A 143 -6.95 14.67 -12.51
C ILE A 143 -6.19 14.70 -11.18
N SER A 144 -4.93 14.31 -11.21
CA SER A 144 -4.09 14.23 -10.01
C SER A 144 -3.11 15.40 -9.92
N ARG A 145 -2.41 15.73 -11.00
CA ARG A 145 -1.33 16.73 -11.00
C ARG A 145 -1.46 17.66 -12.20
N VAL A 146 -1.17 18.94 -11.96
CA VAL A 146 -1.26 19.97 -13.00
C VAL A 146 0.03 20.77 -13.02
N TRP A 147 0.52 21.06 -14.22
CA TRP A 147 1.69 21.89 -14.44
C TRP A 147 1.36 23.05 -15.33
N ALA A 148 1.81 24.25 -14.95
CA ALA A 148 1.82 25.45 -15.76
C ALA A 148 3.27 25.81 -16.12
N ASP A 149 3.56 25.94 -17.41
CA ASP A 149 4.89 26.23 -17.95
C ASP A 149 5.99 25.29 -17.38
N GLY A 150 5.63 24.02 -17.21
CA GLY A 150 6.52 22.98 -16.68
C GLY A 150 6.66 22.95 -15.15
N ARG A 151 6.07 23.89 -14.42
CA ARG A 151 6.06 23.92 -12.94
C ARG A 151 4.75 23.39 -12.39
N GLU A 152 4.83 22.52 -11.41
CA GLU A 152 3.64 21.95 -10.76
C GLU A 152 2.94 23.01 -9.90
N ILE A 153 1.66 23.20 -10.18
CA ILE A 153 0.76 24.16 -9.51
C ILE A 153 -0.26 23.42 -8.64
N ALA A 154 -0.74 24.09 -7.59
CA ALA A 154 -1.85 23.60 -6.79
C ALA A 154 -3.17 24.12 -7.35
N LEU A 155 -4.08 23.22 -7.74
CA LEU A 155 -5.40 23.64 -8.26
C LEU A 155 -6.23 24.38 -7.21
N ALA A 156 -6.02 24.11 -5.93
CA ALA A 156 -6.70 24.78 -4.82
C ALA A 156 -6.41 26.30 -4.75
N ASP A 157 -5.31 26.77 -5.36
CA ASP A 157 -4.97 28.20 -5.41
C ASP A 157 -5.79 28.96 -6.47
N TYR A 158 -6.59 28.25 -7.28
CA TYR A 158 -7.33 28.80 -8.41
C TYR A 158 -8.79 28.35 -8.41
N THR A 159 -9.68 29.21 -8.91
CA THR A 159 -11.09 28.83 -9.11
C THR A 159 -11.21 27.96 -10.36
N THR A 160 -11.37 26.65 -10.15
CA THR A 160 -11.49 25.69 -11.24
C THR A 160 -12.71 24.78 -11.11
N ARG A 161 -13.21 24.29 -12.24
CA ARG A 161 -14.31 23.31 -12.31
C ARG A 161 -13.94 22.22 -13.30
N LEU A 162 -13.84 20.98 -12.81
CA LEU A 162 -13.56 19.80 -13.63
C LEU A 162 -14.87 19.13 -14.04
N TYR A 163 -14.96 18.80 -15.33
CA TYR A 163 -16.02 18.01 -15.93
C TYR A 163 -15.42 16.69 -16.39
N LEU A 164 -15.98 15.58 -15.90
CA LEU A 164 -15.40 14.25 -16.09
C LEU A 164 -15.60 13.69 -17.50
N GLY A 165 -16.44 14.31 -18.34
CA GLY A 165 -16.65 13.86 -19.71
C GLY A 165 -17.77 12.83 -19.88
N SER A 166 -18.74 12.78 -18.97
CA SER A 166 -19.91 11.92 -19.12
C SER A 166 -20.82 12.43 -20.23
N ASP A 167 -21.64 11.53 -20.80
CA ASP A 167 -22.64 11.90 -21.81
C ASP A 167 -23.81 12.71 -21.23
N THR A 168 -23.94 12.76 -19.90
CA THR A 168 -25.04 13.44 -19.20
C THR A 168 -24.62 14.74 -18.52
N GLN A 169 -23.34 15.14 -18.63
CA GLN A 169 -22.85 16.34 -17.96
C GLN A 169 -23.60 17.62 -18.41
N LEU A 170 -23.75 18.54 -17.45
CA LEU A 170 -24.46 19.80 -17.61
C LEU A 170 -23.54 20.91 -18.16
N LEU A 171 -24.15 22.04 -18.50
CA LEU A 171 -23.43 23.25 -18.91
C LEU A 171 -22.55 23.78 -17.76
N ASP A 172 -21.41 24.38 -18.09
CA ASP A 172 -20.64 25.17 -17.14
C ASP A 172 -21.27 26.54 -16.91
N ALA A 173 -21.39 26.95 -15.64
CA ALA A 173 -22.08 28.17 -15.26
C ALA A 173 -21.39 29.45 -15.75
N LEU A 174 -20.05 29.47 -15.86
CA LEU A 174 -19.31 30.62 -16.39
C LEU A 174 -19.46 30.71 -17.90
N ILE A 175 -19.34 29.57 -18.59
CA ILE A 175 -19.55 29.50 -20.05
C ILE A 175 -21.00 29.87 -20.38
N GLU A 176 -21.98 29.32 -19.66
CA GLU A 176 -23.39 29.66 -19.80
C GLU A 176 -23.65 31.14 -19.51
N GLY A 177 -23.05 31.70 -18.46
CA GLY A 177 -23.21 33.12 -18.13
C GLY A 177 -22.63 34.07 -19.19
N LYS A 178 -21.59 33.66 -19.92
CA LYS A 178 -20.93 34.50 -20.94
C LYS A 178 -21.55 34.31 -22.34
N GLU A 179 -21.89 33.08 -22.72
CA GLU A 179 -22.42 32.75 -24.06
C GLU A 179 -23.96 32.71 -24.13
N GLY A 180 -24.62 32.48 -22.98
CA GLY A 180 -26.07 32.27 -22.87
C GLY A 180 -26.48 30.79 -23.05
N THR A 181 -27.57 30.40 -22.38
CA THR A 181 -28.06 29.01 -22.29
C THR A 181 -28.22 28.29 -23.63
N ASN A 182 -28.61 28.99 -24.70
CA ASN A 182 -28.85 28.38 -26.01
C ASN A 182 -27.57 28.22 -26.86
N ALA A 183 -26.47 28.87 -26.49
CA ALA A 183 -25.22 28.86 -27.24
C ALA A 183 -24.07 28.15 -26.48
N ALA A 184 -24.18 28.03 -25.16
CA ALA A 184 -23.18 27.36 -24.34
C ALA A 184 -23.10 25.85 -24.67
N PRO A 185 -21.91 25.32 -25.01
CA PRO A 185 -21.71 23.90 -25.21
C PRO A 185 -21.60 23.16 -23.87
N ALA A 186 -22.25 21.99 -23.76
CA ALA A 186 -22.10 21.09 -22.62
C ALA A 186 -20.88 20.16 -22.73
N TYR A 187 -20.23 20.13 -23.90
CA TYR A 187 -19.08 19.27 -24.21
C TYR A 187 -19.26 17.78 -23.81
N ARG A 188 -20.48 17.23 -23.93
CA ARG A 188 -20.79 15.84 -23.53
C ARG A 188 -19.85 14.85 -24.22
N GLY A 189 -19.36 13.87 -23.47
CA GLY A 189 -18.37 12.90 -23.96
C GLY A 189 -16.93 13.44 -24.03
N LEU A 190 -16.66 14.66 -23.57
CA LEU A 190 -15.32 15.26 -23.48
C LEU A 190 -15.04 15.67 -22.04
N ALA A 191 -13.97 15.14 -21.45
CA ALA A 191 -13.47 15.62 -20.17
C ALA A 191 -12.78 16.97 -20.37
N TYR A 192 -13.13 17.97 -19.55
CA TYR A 192 -12.57 19.32 -19.66
C TYR A 192 -12.51 20.02 -18.31
N ILE A 193 -11.62 21.00 -18.17
CA ILE A 193 -11.48 21.83 -16.97
C ILE A 193 -11.66 23.30 -17.34
N VAL A 194 -12.42 24.03 -16.52
CA VAL A 194 -12.63 25.47 -16.63
C VAL A 194 -11.80 26.20 -15.59
N PHE A 195 -11.10 27.25 -16.00
CA PHE A 195 -10.42 28.22 -15.14
C PHE A 195 -11.22 29.52 -15.14
N ASP A 196 -11.55 29.98 -13.94
CA ASP A 196 -12.34 31.19 -13.70
C ASP A 196 -11.44 32.26 -13.08
N ARG A 197 -11.25 33.36 -13.80
CA ARG A 197 -10.37 34.49 -13.46
C ARG A 197 -8.99 34.06 -12.97
N LEU A 198 -8.28 33.24 -13.75
CA LEU A 198 -6.88 32.87 -13.46
C LEU A 198 -5.98 34.12 -13.47
N PRO A 199 -5.28 34.47 -12.37
CA PRO A 199 -4.32 35.58 -12.37
C PRO A 199 -3.13 35.28 -13.27
N LEU A 200 -2.80 36.20 -14.18
CA LEU A 200 -1.75 35.96 -15.19
C LEU A 200 -0.38 36.54 -14.84
N ALA A 201 -0.28 37.33 -13.76
CA ALA A 201 0.96 38.03 -13.40
C ALA A 201 2.15 37.07 -13.24
N GLU A 202 1.92 35.91 -12.62
CA GLU A 202 2.95 34.89 -12.38
C GLU A 202 3.36 34.13 -13.65
N PHE A 203 2.54 34.22 -14.70
CA PHE A 203 2.74 33.56 -15.99
C PHE A 203 3.18 34.53 -17.09
N GLY A 204 3.67 35.72 -16.71
CA GLY A 204 4.11 36.74 -17.67
C GLY A 204 2.96 37.38 -18.45
N ASN A 205 1.80 37.51 -17.82
CA ASN A 205 0.57 38.10 -18.40
C ASN A 205 0.07 37.38 -19.67
N ARG A 206 0.24 36.06 -19.73
CA ARG A 206 -0.34 35.19 -20.75
C ARG A 206 -0.95 33.95 -20.13
N ILE A 207 -1.82 33.27 -20.86
CA ILE A 207 -2.27 31.93 -20.49
C ILE A 207 -1.04 31.00 -20.48
N PRO A 208 -0.76 30.30 -19.37
CA PRO A 208 0.36 29.38 -19.28
C PRO A 208 0.13 28.14 -20.15
N GLN A 209 1.22 27.45 -20.51
CA GLN A 209 1.14 26.13 -21.11
C GLN A 209 0.79 25.12 -20.03
N LEU A 210 -0.38 24.49 -20.14
CA LEU A 210 -0.91 23.59 -19.13
C LEU A 210 -0.69 22.14 -19.54
N SER A 211 -0.53 21.29 -18.54
CA SER A 211 -0.58 19.84 -18.74
C SER A 211 -1.11 19.19 -17.47
N PHE A 212 -1.77 18.05 -17.64
CA PHE A 212 -2.60 17.43 -16.64
C PHE A 212 -2.26 15.95 -16.61
N GLU A 213 -1.99 15.41 -15.43
CA GLU A 213 -2.00 13.97 -15.20
C GLU A 213 -3.46 13.56 -15.04
N VAL A 214 -3.97 12.90 -16.08
CA VAL A 214 -5.37 12.48 -16.20
C VAL A 214 -5.44 11.00 -15.88
N ASP A 215 -6.48 10.63 -15.14
CA ASP A 215 -6.75 9.28 -14.69
C ASP A 215 -8.02 8.74 -15.31
N ARG A 216 -7.94 7.58 -15.96
CA ARG A 216 -9.11 6.89 -16.50
C ARG A 216 -9.07 5.39 -16.19
N SER A 217 -10.10 4.92 -15.51
CA SER A 217 -10.32 3.48 -15.31
C SER A 217 -10.48 2.76 -16.66
N VAL A 218 -9.79 1.64 -16.81
CA VAL A 218 -9.74 0.84 -18.06
C VAL A 218 -10.54 -0.45 -17.97
N ASP A 219 -10.82 -0.91 -16.75
CA ASP A 219 -11.53 -2.15 -16.46
C ASP A 219 -12.59 -1.95 -15.38
N ASP A 220 -13.26 -3.06 -15.04
CA ASP A 220 -14.27 -3.12 -14.00
C ASP A 220 -13.72 -3.54 -12.63
N LEU A 221 -12.40 -3.69 -12.46
CA LEU A 221 -11.79 -4.08 -11.19
C LEU A 221 -12.11 -3.05 -10.11
N SER A 222 -11.97 -1.77 -10.44
CA SER A 222 -12.30 -0.66 -9.54
C SER A 222 -13.74 -0.72 -9.01
N ALA A 223 -14.69 -1.18 -9.84
CA ALA A 223 -16.08 -1.36 -9.44
C ALA A 223 -16.32 -2.63 -8.61
N ARG A 224 -15.42 -3.61 -8.65
CA ARG A 224 -15.51 -4.86 -7.88
C ARG A 224 -14.88 -4.76 -6.49
N ILE A 225 -13.96 -3.82 -6.27
CA ILE A 225 -13.30 -3.62 -4.98
C ILE A 225 -14.29 -2.97 -4.00
N ARG A 226 -14.51 -3.63 -2.86
CA ARG A 226 -15.39 -3.16 -1.77
C ARG A 226 -14.65 -2.82 -0.48
N GLY A 227 -13.41 -3.26 -0.35
CA GLY A 227 -12.60 -3.07 0.84
C GLY A 227 -11.15 -2.80 0.46
N VAL A 228 -10.49 -1.94 1.22
CA VAL A 228 -9.06 -1.65 1.05
C VAL A 228 -8.31 -1.74 2.37
N VAL A 229 -7.06 -2.15 2.30
CA VAL A 229 -6.12 -2.12 3.43
C VAL A 229 -5.32 -0.83 3.33
N MET A 230 -5.46 0.03 4.34
CA MET A 230 -4.78 1.31 4.41
C MET A 230 -3.39 1.12 5.03
N ILE A 231 -2.37 1.13 4.17
CA ILE A 231 -0.95 0.98 4.50
C ILE A 231 -0.22 2.32 4.25
N PRO A 232 0.97 2.58 4.84
CA PRO A 232 1.91 1.64 5.45
C PRO A 232 1.64 1.22 6.91
N GLY A 233 0.69 1.85 7.62
CA GLY A 233 0.51 1.58 9.06
C GLY A 233 1.63 2.13 9.96
N SER A 234 2.60 2.83 9.38
CA SER A 234 3.73 3.50 10.04
C SER A 234 3.97 4.88 9.42
N GLY A 235 4.09 5.89 10.27
CA GLY A 235 4.33 7.30 9.98
C GLY A 235 3.70 8.12 11.09
N GLU A 236 4.49 8.93 11.79
CA GLU A 236 4.09 9.56 13.07
C GLU A 236 2.78 10.35 12.99
N PHE A 237 2.50 11.00 11.86
CA PHE A 237 1.29 11.81 11.61
C PHE A 237 0.62 11.48 10.26
N VAL A 238 0.87 10.29 9.71
CA VAL A 238 0.44 9.89 8.35
C VAL A 238 -1.08 9.88 8.17
N TYR A 239 -1.81 9.72 9.27
CA TYR A 239 -3.28 9.63 9.31
C TYR A 239 -3.96 10.94 9.72
N ASP A 240 -3.21 12.00 9.99
CA ASP A 240 -3.82 13.24 10.48
C ASP A 240 -4.55 13.98 9.34
N THR A 241 -5.76 14.44 9.65
CA THR A 241 -6.58 15.32 8.79
C THR A 241 -6.17 16.79 8.91
N SER A 242 -5.31 17.13 9.87
CA SER A 242 -4.77 18.47 10.08
C SER A 242 -3.29 18.56 9.73
N GLU A 243 -2.86 19.71 9.19
CA GLU A 243 -1.45 19.92 8.85
C GLU A 243 -0.58 19.94 10.11
N ILE A 244 0.38 19.02 10.17
CA ILE A 244 1.45 18.99 11.16
C ILE A 244 2.72 19.51 10.51
N LYS A 245 3.41 20.44 11.19
CA LYS A 245 4.69 20.98 10.75
C LYS A 245 5.79 20.56 11.70
N GLN A 246 6.90 20.08 11.16
CA GLN A 246 8.15 19.94 11.89
C GLN A 246 8.94 21.25 11.84
N ARG A 247 9.57 21.61 12.96
CA ARG A 247 10.54 22.71 13.03
C ARG A 247 11.93 22.19 12.65
N VAL A 248 12.52 22.79 11.63
CA VAL A 248 13.88 22.51 11.14
C VAL A 248 14.75 23.72 11.43
N GLY A 249 15.77 23.53 12.28
CA GLY A 249 16.57 24.65 12.80
C GLY A 249 15.74 25.59 13.68
N THR A 250 16.09 26.87 13.72
CA THR A 250 15.49 27.83 14.67
C THR A 250 14.14 28.37 14.20
N ILE A 251 13.93 28.54 12.89
CA ILE A 251 12.79 29.31 12.34
C ILE A 251 12.04 28.62 11.20
N THR A 252 12.60 27.58 10.57
CA THR A 252 11.95 26.96 9.41
C THR A 252 10.90 25.95 9.86
N LEU A 253 9.69 26.06 9.35
CA LEU A 253 8.66 25.04 9.46
C LEU A 253 8.56 24.29 8.13
N ARG A 254 8.51 22.96 8.19
CA ARG A 254 8.26 22.10 7.03
C ARG A 254 7.06 21.20 7.33
N PRO A 255 6.16 20.96 6.37
CA PRO A 255 5.08 20.00 6.58
C PRO A 255 5.61 18.59 6.86
N GLU A 256 4.90 17.86 7.69
CA GLU A 256 5.16 16.46 8.06
C GLU A 256 4.20 15.49 7.38
N ASN A 257 3.01 15.96 6.99
CA ASN A 257 1.93 15.18 6.40
C ASN A 257 1.20 15.92 5.26
N VAL A 258 1.89 16.87 4.61
CA VAL A 258 1.43 17.56 3.40
C VAL A 258 2.58 17.53 2.39
N HIS A 259 2.64 16.47 1.61
CA HIS A 259 3.61 16.28 0.53
C HIS A 259 2.97 16.43 -0.86
N THR A 260 1.65 16.29 -0.92
CA THR A 260 0.84 16.55 -2.12
C THR A 260 0.71 18.04 -2.45
N LYS A 261 0.62 18.36 -3.74
CA LYS A 261 0.32 19.71 -4.25
C LYS A 261 -1.17 19.93 -4.55
N ILE A 262 -2.00 18.93 -4.33
CA ILE A 262 -3.45 19.00 -4.63
C ILE A 262 -4.18 19.92 -3.63
N GLY A 263 -3.62 20.09 -2.43
CA GLY A 263 -4.22 20.81 -1.31
C GLY A 263 -4.86 19.84 -0.31
N GLY A 264 -4.76 20.14 1.00
CA GLY A 264 -5.14 19.23 2.08
C GLY A 264 -3.98 18.37 2.61
N THR A 265 -4.23 17.54 3.63
CA THR A 265 -3.24 16.58 4.11
C THR A 265 -3.14 15.38 3.20
N ASP A 266 -2.02 14.66 3.27
CA ASP A 266 -1.82 13.43 2.50
C ASP A 266 -2.95 12.43 2.77
N TRP A 267 -3.46 12.37 4.00
CA TRP A 267 -4.63 11.56 4.37
C TRP A 267 -5.89 11.98 3.62
N THR A 268 -6.28 13.25 3.71
CA THR A 268 -7.50 13.74 3.06
C THR A 268 -7.48 13.48 1.56
N VAL A 269 -6.35 13.80 0.91
CA VAL A 269 -6.19 13.58 -0.52
C VAL A 269 -6.25 12.09 -0.88
N ALA A 270 -5.61 11.22 -0.10
CA ALA A 270 -5.63 9.78 -0.35
C ALA A 270 -7.04 9.19 -0.24
N VAL A 271 -7.84 9.60 0.76
CA VAL A 271 -9.21 9.09 0.94
C VAL A 271 -10.17 9.67 -0.10
N ASP A 272 -9.99 10.94 -0.51
CA ASP A 272 -10.76 11.51 -1.62
C ASP A 272 -10.50 10.73 -2.93
N GLN A 273 -9.22 10.46 -3.23
CA GLN A 273 -8.84 9.67 -4.40
C GLN A 273 -9.34 8.23 -4.32
N LEU A 274 -9.32 7.63 -3.13
CA LEU A 274 -9.86 6.29 -2.89
C LEU A 274 -11.34 6.22 -3.28
N GLN A 275 -12.17 7.13 -2.78
CA GLN A 275 -13.62 7.12 -3.06
C GLN A 275 -13.92 7.50 -4.51
N ALA A 276 -13.11 8.36 -5.13
CA ALA A 276 -13.25 8.69 -6.55
C ALA A 276 -12.86 7.51 -7.47
N THR A 277 -11.84 6.74 -7.09
CA THR A 277 -11.32 5.64 -7.90
C THR A 277 -12.14 4.36 -7.71
N LEU A 278 -12.61 4.08 -6.50
CA LEU A 278 -13.31 2.85 -6.13
C LEU A 278 -14.76 3.17 -5.75
N PRO A 279 -15.69 3.25 -6.73
CA PRO A 279 -17.05 3.77 -6.49
C PRO A 279 -17.88 2.89 -5.55
N ASN A 280 -17.52 1.61 -5.36
CA ASN A 280 -18.21 0.67 -4.49
C ASN A 280 -17.40 0.33 -3.24
N VAL A 281 -16.39 1.15 -2.88
CA VAL A 281 -15.65 0.96 -1.63
C VAL A 281 -16.56 1.25 -0.44
N GLU A 282 -16.69 0.25 0.43
CA GLU A 282 -17.55 0.31 1.60
C GLU A 282 -16.75 0.16 2.90
N SER A 283 -15.52 -0.35 2.85
CA SER A 283 -14.72 -0.61 4.04
C SER A 283 -13.24 -0.28 3.90
N VAL A 284 -12.64 0.21 4.99
CA VAL A 284 -11.21 0.52 5.09
C VAL A 284 -10.63 -0.16 6.32
N SER A 285 -9.63 -1.02 6.12
CA SER A 285 -8.80 -1.62 7.17
C SER A 285 -7.62 -0.72 7.49
N LEU A 286 -7.75 0.05 8.57
CA LEU A 286 -6.73 0.97 9.07
C LEU A 286 -5.66 0.22 9.84
N VAL A 287 -4.51 -0.01 9.20
CA VAL A 287 -3.35 -0.66 9.82
C VAL A 287 -2.65 0.32 10.76
N VAL A 288 -2.32 -0.08 11.99
CA VAL A 288 -1.59 0.79 12.94
C VAL A 288 -0.53 -0.01 13.68
N SER A 289 0.75 0.37 13.52
CA SER A 289 1.87 -0.50 13.88
C SER A 289 2.61 -0.09 15.16
N TRP A 290 2.93 -1.08 16.00
CA TRP A 290 4.02 -1.01 17.00
C TRP A 290 5.20 -1.86 16.54
N PHE A 291 6.34 -1.70 17.21
CA PHE A 291 7.60 -2.36 16.86
C PHE A 291 7.91 -3.54 17.78
N GLY A 292 8.10 -4.72 17.19
CA GLY A 292 8.57 -5.92 17.83
C GLY A 292 10.10 -5.98 17.88
N SER A 293 10.66 -6.35 19.02
CA SER A 293 12.12 -6.26 19.26
C SER A 293 12.91 -7.56 19.08
N SER A 294 12.24 -8.72 18.97
CA SER A 294 12.91 -10.03 18.89
C SER A 294 11.98 -11.11 18.32
N LEU A 295 12.53 -12.13 17.66
CA LEU A 295 11.83 -13.36 17.30
C LEU A 295 11.63 -14.31 18.50
N ASN A 296 12.32 -14.10 19.62
CA ASN A 296 12.11 -14.89 20.84
C ASN A 296 10.92 -14.35 21.63
N ALA A 297 9.81 -15.08 21.66
CA ALA A 297 8.58 -14.71 22.35
C ALA A 297 8.80 -14.34 23.83
N ALA A 298 9.71 -15.03 24.53
CA ALA A 298 9.98 -14.77 25.95
C ALA A 298 10.61 -13.40 26.22
N GLU A 299 11.23 -12.77 25.22
CA GLU A 299 12.00 -11.52 25.31
C GLU A 299 11.47 -10.42 24.37
N CYS A 300 10.55 -10.76 23.47
CA CYS A 300 10.01 -9.83 22.50
C CYS A 300 9.11 -8.80 23.19
N THR A 301 9.45 -7.53 23.00
CA THR A 301 8.64 -6.41 23.47
C THR A 301 8.00 -5.71 22.27
N LEU A 302 6.78 -5.22 22.46
CA LEU A 302 6.02 -4.45 21.47
C LEU A 302 5.89 -3.00 21.96
N LYS A 303 6.53 -2.06 21.26
CA LYS A 303 6.59 -0.66 21.69
C LYS A 303 6.16 0.29 20.57
N PRO A 304 5.46 1.39 20.89
CA PRO A 304 5.32 2.47 19.92
C PRO A 304 6.69 3.13 19.70
N GLY A 305 6.95 3.54 18.47
CA GLY A 305 8.25 4.07 18.06
C GLY A 305 8.19 5.40 17.33
N VAL A 306 9.34 6.08 17.29
CA VAL A 306 9.56 7.34 16.57
C VAL A 306 10.66 7.15 15.53
N ASP A 307 10.54 7.86 14.41
CA ASP A 307 11.53 7.78 13.32
C ASP A 307 12.81 8.58 13.63
N ARG A 308 12.71 9.57 14.52
CA ARG A 308 13.81 10.46 14.92
C ARG A 308 13.73 10.75 16.41
N ALA A 309 14.90 10.72 17.04
CA ALA A 309 15.06 11.06 18.46
C ALA A 309 14.70 12.52 18.73
N GLU A 310 15.07 13.41 17.81
CA GLU A 310 14.84 14.86 17.93
C GLU A 310 13.99 15.35 16.75
N LYS A 311 12.72 15.66 17.04
CA LYS A 311 11.79 16.31 16.11
C LYS A 311 10.76 17.09 16.92
N THR A 312 10.65 18.39 16.66
CA THR A 312 9.66 19.26 17.29
C THR A 312 8.55 19.54 16.30
N THR A 313 7.31 19.26 16.67
CA THR A 313 6.14 19.41 15.80
C THR A 313 5.13 20.41 16.35
N THR A 314 4.37 21.03 15.46
CA THR A 314 3.30 22.01 15.76
C THR A 314 2.11 21.75 14.84
N PRO A 315 0.85 21.95 15.29
CA PRO A 315 0.44 22.41 16.63
C PRO A 315 0.55 21.36 17.74
N ARG A 316 0.76 20.09 17.39
CA ARG A 316 0.77 18.97 18.34
C ARG A 316 2.14 18.29 18.41
N SER A 317 2.47 17.78 19.59
CA SER A 317 3.58 16.84 19.79
C SER A 317 3.10 15.40 19.65
N TRP A 318 3.97 14.53 19.12
CA TRP A 318 3.68 13.10 19.01
C TRP A 318 3.50 12.44 20.38
N SER A 319 2.50 11.56 20.51
CA SER A 319 2.29 10.74 21.69
C SER A 319 1.49 9.48 21.35
N VAL A 320 1.92 8.33 21.90
CA VAL A 320 1.21 7.04 21.77
C VAL A 320 1.27 6.28 23.08
N ALA A 321 0.13 5.82 23.60
CA ALA A 321 0.05 5.02 24.82
C ALA A 321 0.83 5.64 26.02
N GLY A 322 0.73 6.96 26.15
CA GLY A 322 1.41 7.76 27.16
C GLY A 322 2.92 7.93 26.94
N GLN A 323 3.50 7.41 25.86
CA GLN A 323 4.88 7.67 25.47
C GLN A 323 5.00 9.02 24.78
N THR A 324 6.06 9.75 25.13
CA THR A 324 6.50 10.92 24.38
C THR A 324 7.70 10.54 23.53
N ARG A 325 8.10 11.43 22.61
CA ARG A 325 9.29 11.19 21.76
C ARG A 325 10.54 10.82 22.56
N SER A 326 10.74 11.41 23.74
CA SER A 326 11.93 11.14 24.58
C SER A 326 11.91 9.78 25.27
N THR A 327 10.77 9.11 25.35
CA THR A 327 10.62 7.79 26.01
C THR A 327 10.24 6.67 25.05
N ALA A 328 9.85 7.01 23.82
CA ALA A 328 9.49 6.05 22.78
C ALA A 328 10.69 5.25 22.26
N HIS A 329 10.39 4.11 21.63
CA HIS A 329 11.38 3.33 20.91
C HIS A 329 11.91 4.13 19.71
N LEU A 330 13.22 4.34 19.62
CA LEU A 330 13.81 4.91 18.42
C LEU A 330 13.95 3.79 17.38
N VAL A 331 13.24 3.92 16.27
CA VAL A 331 13.33 2.96 15.17
C VAL A 331 14.77 2.87 14.67
N SER A 332 15.24 1.65 14.39
CA SER A 332 16.59 1.42 13.87
C SER A 332 16.82 2.13 12.53
N GLN A 333 18.09 2.20 12.10
CA GLN A 333 18.44 2.89 10.86
C GLN A 333 19.11 1.96 9.86
N VAL A 334 18.85 2.24 8.58
CA VAL A 334 19.56 1.68 7.42
C VAL A 334 20.15 2.85 6.66
N ASP A 335 21.48 2.85 6.45
CA ASP A 335 22.21 3.92 5.74
C ASP A 335 21.93 5.34 6.26
N GLY A 336 21.82 5.48 7.59
CA GLY A 336 21.56 6.76 8.27
C GLY A 336 20.12 7.29 8.11
N ARG A 337 19.20 6.47 7.58
CA ARG A 337 17.77 6.77 7.48
C ARG A 337 16.97 5.81 8.38
N PRO A 338 15.83 6.25 8.94
CA PRO A 338 14.96 5.36 9.70
C PRO A 338 14.55 4.15 8.86
N ALA A 339 14.63 2.96 9.44
CA ALA A 339 14.24 1.71 8.78
C ALA A 339 12.73 1.68 8.52
N TYR A 340 11.93 2.24 9.42
CA TYR A 340 10.48 2.41 9.30
C TYR A 340 10.07 3.83 9.63
N GLY A 341 8.86 4.23 9.23
CA GLY A 341 8.19 5.40 9.83
C GLY A 341 7.84 5.12 11.29
N GLY A 342 7.66 6.14 12.13
CA GLY A 342 7.24 5.94 13.54
C GLY A 342 5.79 5.43 13.67
N THR A 343 5.36 5.02 14.85
CA THR A 343 3.96 4.65 15.10
C THR A 343 3.06 5.88 14.90
N PRO A 344 1.93 5.78 14.17
CA PRO A 344 0.96 6.87 14.06
C PRO A 344 0.50 7.34 15.44
N ASP A 345 0.48 8.66 15.68
CA ASP A 345 0.07 9.18 16.98
C ASP A 345 -1.41 8.89 17.28
N ASP A 346 -1.72 8.74 18.57
CA ASP A 346 -3.07 8.34 19.01
C ASP A 346 -4.16 9.30 18.49
N THR A 347 -3.86 10.60 18.39
CA THR A 347 -4.83 11.57 17.89
C THR A 347 -5.02 11.46 16.38
N SER A 348 -3.96 11.23 15.59
CA SER A 348 -4.11 10.96 14.15
C SER A 348 -4.98 9.73 13.87
N VAL A 349 -4.82 8.66 14.65
CA VAL A 349 -5.65 7.45 14.49
C VAL A 349 -7.12 7.76 14.77
N ILE A 350 -7.43 8.52 15.82
CA ILE A 350 -8.80 8.95 16.12
C ILE A 350 -9.37 9.84 15.01
N ASN A 351 -8.57 10.78 14.49
CA ASN A 351 -8.97 11.67 13.41
C ASN A 351 -9.30 10.86 12.14
N ALA A 352 -8.46 9.88 11.77
CA ALA A 352 -8.72 9.01 10.63
C ALA A 352 -9.98 8.15 10.82
N ILE A 353 -10.18 7.53 11.98
CA ILE A 353 -11.41 6.76 12.27
C ILE A 353 -12.64 7.67 12.13
N THR A 354 -12.58 8.88 12.67
CA THR A 354 -13.68 9.85 12.61
C THR A 354 -13.98 10.26 11.18
N ASP A 355 -12.94 10.61 10.41
CA ASP A 355 -13.05 11.03 9.01
C ASP A 355 -13.64 9.94 8.12
N LEU A 356 -13.15 8.69 8.22
CA LEU A 356 -13.70 7.56 7.48
C LEU A 356 -15.20 7.35 7.77
N LYS A 357 -15.60 7.44 9.04
CA LYS A 357 -17.00 7.31 9.43
C LYS A 357 -17.85 8.48 8.91
N THR A 358 -17.33 9.70 8.95
CA THR A 358 -18.02 10.88 8.39
C THR A 358 -18.24 10.72 6.87
N ARG A 359 -17.32 10.04 6.18
CA ARG A 359 -17.42 9.71 4.75
C ARG A 359 -18.33 8.51 4.44
N GLY A 360 -18.90 7.87 5.46
CA GLY A 360 -19.79 6.71 5.30
C GLY A 360 -19.08 5.38 5.07
N LEU A 361 -17.79 5.28 5.39
CA LEU A 361 -17.01 4.06 5.23
C LEU A 361 -17.02 3.22 6.53
N ASN A 362 -17.12 1.90 6.38
CA ASN A 362 -16.95 0.96 7.48
C ASN A 362 -15.48 0.89 7.88
N VAL A 363 -15.18 1.12 9.16
CA VAL A 363 -13.81 1.18 9.67
C VAL A 363 -13.44 -0.14 10.35
N VAL A 364 -12.38 -0.77 9.84
CA VAL A 364 -11.71 -1.89 10.49
C VAL A 364 -10.40 -1.38 11.10
N VAL A 365 -10.15 -1.61 12.39
CA VAL A 365 -8.85 -1.27 13.01
C VAL A 365 -8.01 -2.53 13.10
N SER A 366 -6.79 -2.44 12.55
CA SER A 366 -5.86 -3.56 12.41
C SER A 366 -4.52 -3.23 13.08
N PRO A 367 -4.39 -3.48 14.40
CA PRO A 367 -3.10 -3.43 15.08
C PRO A 367 -2.09 -4.35 14.42
N PHE A 368 -0.89 -3.84 14.16
CA PHE A 368 0.14 -4.53 13.38
C PHE A 368 1.50 -4.51 14.09
N ILE A 369 2.34 -5.51 13.80
CA ILE A 369 3.68 -5.63 14.39
C ILE A 369 4.71 -5.53 13.26
N LEU A 370 5.50 -4.46 13.29
CA LEU A 370 6.70 -4.33 12.47
C LEU A 370 7.91 -4.82 13.26
N MET A 371 8.71 -5.74 12.72
CA MET A 371 9.88 -6.25 13.43
C MET A 371 11.09 -5.33 13.21
N ASP A 372 11.44 -4.57 14.24
CA ASP A 372 12.60 -3.67 14.21
C ASP A 372 13.85 -4.36 14.76
N VAL A 373 14.34 -5.34 13.99
CA VAL A 373 15.56 -6.11 14.29
C VAL A 373 16.63 -5.74 13.25
N PRO A 374 17.55 -4.81 13.54
CA PRO A 374 18.55 -4.37 12.58
C PRO A 374 19.60 -5.46 12.31
N SER A 375 20.30 -5.37 11.18
CA SER A 375 21.37 -6.32 10.82
C SER A 375 22.54 -6.35 11.82
N SER A 376 22.71 -5.30 12.63
CA SER A 376 23.72 -5.20 13.68
C SER A 376 23.28 -5.79 15.03
N ASN A 377 22.13 -6.48 15.10
CA ASN A 377 21.64 -7.06 16.35
C ASN A 377 22.58 -8.16 16.87
N THR A 378 22.46 -8.47 18.16
CA THR A 378 23.20 -9.55 18.83
C THR A 378 22.25 -10.58 19.44
N LEU A 379 21.04 -10.70 18.89
CA LEU A 379 20.00 -11.57 19.42
C LEU A 379 20.21 -12.99 18.88
N ALA A 380 20.12 -14.01 19.74
CA ALA A 380 20.19 -15.40 19.28
C ALA A 380 19.01 -15.71 18.34
N ASP A 381 19.28 -16.38 17.22
CA ASP A 381 18.25 -16.79 16.26
C ASP A 381 17.51 -18.04 16.75
N PRO A 382 16.17 -17.98 16.95
CA PRO A 382 15.40 -19.16 17.33
C PRO A 382 15.45 -20.29 16.28
N TYR A 383 15.64 -19.96 14.99
CA TYR A 383 15.52 -20.91 13.88
C TYR A 383 16.85 -21.56 13.46
N SER A 384 17.98 -21.02 13.89
CA SER A 384 19.30 -21.51 13.49
C SER A 384 20.31 -21.48 14.63
N THR A 385 21.56 -21.85 14.36
CA THR A 385 22.67 -21.70 15.32
C THR A 385 23.40 -20.36 15.12
N ALA A 386 22.86 -19.46 14.31
CA ALA A 386 23.44 -18.14 14.08
C ALA A 386 23.42 -17.32 15.38
N SER A 387 24.46 -16.50 15.56
CA SER A 387 24.61 -15.61 16.72
C SER A 387 23.76 -14.33 16.64
N THR A 388 23.04 -14.13 15.53
CA THR A 388 22.26 -12.93 15.24
C THR A 388 20.95 -13.33 14.58
N GLN A 389 19.84 -12.67 14.92
CA GLN A 389 18.57 -12.85 14.24
C GLN A 389 18.63 -12.24 12.83
N PRO A 390 17.86 -12.77 11.87
CA PRO A 390 17.72 -12.15 10.55
C PRO A 390 17.26 -10.69 10.66
N ALA A 391 17.69 -9.85 9.72
CA ALA A 391 17.33 -8.45 9.70
C ALA A 391 15.88 -8.26 9.23
N TYR A 392 15.13 -7.43 9.96
CA TYR A 392 13.76 -7.02 9.64
C TYR A 392 12.84 -8.20 9.24
N PRO A 393 12.75 -9.24 10.09
CA PRO A 393 12.05 -10.47 9.75
C PRO A 393 10.53 -10.28 9.75
N TRP A 394 9.80 -11.21 9.14
CA TRP A 394 8.34 -11.23 9.26
C TRP A 394 7.87 -11.57 10.68
N ARG A 395 6.82 -10.89 11.17
CA ARG A 395 6.24 -11.09 12.51
C ARG A 395 5.75 -12.52 12.77
N GLY A 396 5.35 -13.24 11.72
CA GLY A 396 4.95 -14.64 11.82
C GLY A 396 6.09 -15.58 12.21
N ARG A 397 7.33 -15.10 12.27
CA ARG A 397 8.47 -15.83 12.81
C ARG A 397 8.66 -15.69 14.32
N ILE A 398 7.91 -14.85 15.03
CA ILE A 398 8.04 -14.80 16.50
C ILE A 398 7.63 -16.17 17.06
N THR A 399 8.46 -16.78 17.90
CA THR A 399 8.24 -18.13 18.42
C THR A 399 9.03 -18.38 19.72
N VAL A 400 8.95 -19.59 20.27
CA VAL A 400 9.81 -20.00 21.40
C VAL A 400 11.27 -20.17 20.95
N SER A 401 12.24 -19.99 21.84
CA SER A 401 13.65 -20.14 21.49
C SER A 401 14.30 -21.30 22.25
N PRO A 402 14.92 -22.28 21.56
CA PRO A 402 14.90 -22.52 20.10
C PRO A 402 13.49 -22.83 19.55
N ALA A 403 13.26 -22.51 18.28
CA ALA A 403 11.96 -22.69 17.60
C ALA A 403 11.50 -24.16 17.57
N SER A 404 10.20 -24.39 17.41
CA SER A 404 9.64 -25.74 17.28
C SER A 404 10.34 -26.53 16.15
N GLY A 405 10.65 -27.80 16.41
CA GLY A 405 11.43 -28.65 15.49
C GLY A 405 12.95 -28.47 15.57
N ARG A 406 13.46 -27.53 16.38
CA ARG A 406 14.90 -27.37 16.65
C ARG A 406 15.33 -28.18 17.87
N VAL A 407 16.58 -28.63 17.87
CA VAL A 407 17.18 -29.32 19.02
C VAL A 407 17.15 -28.40 20.25
N GLY A 408 16.66 -28.93 21.37
CA GLY A 408 16.55 -28.18 22.63
C GLY A 408 15.38 -27.20 22.70
N THR A 409 14.46 -27.23 21.73
CA THR A 409 13.24 -26.42 21.78
C THR A 409 12.43 -26.67 23.07
N PRO A 410 11.84 -25.63 23.69
CA PRO A 410 10.91 -25.81 24.79
C PRO A 410 9.49 -26.18 24.30
N ASP A 411 9.25 -26.32 23.00
CA ASP A 411 7.98 -26.80 22.46
C ASP A 411 7.54 -28.11 23.14
N LYS A 412 6.23 -28.27 23.37
CA LYS A 412 5.59 -29.33 24.17
C LYS A 412 5.92 -29.33 25.67
N SER A 413 6.42 -28.22 26.21
CA SER A 413 6.79 -28.11 27.64
C SER A 413 6.08 -26.97 28.37
N PRO A 414 6.12 -26.94 29.73
CA PRO A 414 5.68 -25.77 30.50
C PRO A 414 6.47 -24.49 30.19
N ALA A 415 7.74 -24.60 29.78
CA ALA A 415 8.54 -23.43 29.44
C ALA A 415 8.05 -22.72 28.17
N ALA A 416 7.47 -23.45 27.21
CA ALA A 416 6.81 -22.85 26.06
C ALA A 416 5.58 -22.03 26.49
N VAL A 417 4.80 -22.51 27.46
CA VAL A 417 3.65 -21.77 28.02
C VAL A 417 4.15 -20.46 28.65
N SER A 418 5.18 -20.51 29.50
CA SER A 418 5.74 -19.30 30.11
C SER A 418 6.32 -18.30 29.10
N ALA A 419 6.95 -18.77 28.03
CA ALA A 419 7.45 -17.90 26.97
C ALA A 419 6.31 -17.17 26.24
N ILE A 420 5.19 -17.86 25.98
CA ILE A 420 4.00 -17.24 25.38
C ILE A 420 3.33 -16.30 26.37
N ASP A 421 3.21 -16.66 27.65
CA ASP A 421 2.64 -15.80 28.69
C ASP A 421 3.43 -14.48 28.81
N ASN A 422 4.76 -14.53 28.70
CA ASN A 422 5.61 -13.32 28.70
C ASN A 422 5.32 -12.40 27.50
N PHE A 423 5.16 -12.96 26.30
CA PHE A 423 4.80 -12.19 25.10
C PHE A 423 3.41 -11.56 25.22
N ILE A 424 2.43 -12.35 25.68
CA ILE A 424 1.03 -11.96 25.86
C ILE A 424 0.91 -10.87 26.93
N GLY A 425 1.65 -11.01 28.04
CA GLY A 425 1.64 -10.09 29.17
C GLY A 425 0.39 -10.17 30.04
N THR A 426 0.33 -9.27 31.01
CA THR A 426 -0.67 -9.27 32.09
C THR A 426 -1.61 -8.07 32.08
N ALA A 427 -1.54 -7.21 31.05
CA ALA A 427 -2.47 -6.10 30.87
C ALA A 427 -3.95 -6.55 30.90
N GLN A 428 -4.77 -5.84 31.65
CA GLN A 428 -6.21 -6.08 31.82
C GLN A 428 -7.01 -4.89 31.30
N VAL A 429 -8.29 -5.12 30.97
CA VAL A 429 -9.22 -4.06 30.52
C VAL A 429 -9.29 -2.91 31.53
N SER A 430 -9.33 -3.22 32.82
CA SER A 430 -9.37 -2.25 33.92
C SER A 430 -8.14 -1.35 34.04
N HIS A 431 -7.03 -1.68 33.37
CA HIS A 431 -5.83 -0.84 33.36
C HIS A 431 -5.94 0.33 32.38
N PHE A 432 -6.99 0.40 31.58
CA PHE A 432 -7.19 1.45 30.58
C PHE A 432 -8.37 2.34 30.99
N ALA A 433 -8.18 3.66 30.86
CA ALA A 433 -9.21 4.65 31.09
C ALA A 433 -9.28 5.63 29.91
N ILE A 434 -10.50 5.96 29.50
CA ILE A 434 -10.75 6.95 28.43
C ILE A 434 -11.16 8.27 29.09
N THR A 435 -10.49 9.37 28.73
CA THR A 435 -10.86 10.73 29.13
C THR A 435 -10.95 11.60 27.88
N GLY A 436 -12.18 11.91 27.44
CA GLY A 436 -12.40 12.52 26.12
C GLY A 436 -11.94 11.57 25.02
N THR A 437 -11.00 12.02 24.18
CA THR A 437 -10.36 11.21 23.13
C THR A 437 -9.02 10.59 23.58
N SER A 438 -8.59 10.80 24.83
CA SER A 438 -7.31 10.26 25.31
C SER A 438 -7.47 8.92 26.02
N VAL A 439 -6.51 8.01 25.80
CA VAL A 439 -6.41 6.71 26.48
C VAL A 439 -5.24 6.74 27.46
N ALA A 440 -5.51 6.49 28.74
CA ALA A 440 -4.51 6.37 29.79
C ALA A 440 -4.34 4.90 30.20
N TYR A 441 -3.10 4.50 30.50
CA TYR A 441 -2.75 3.17 30.98
C TYR A 441 -2.13 3.24 32.39
N SER A 442 -2.64 2.42 33.31
CA SER A 442 -2.18 2.36 34.71
C SER A 442 -1.82 0.94 35.16
N GLY A 443 -1.58 0.02 34.22
CA GLY A 443 -1.24 -1.36 34.51
C GLY A 443 0.27 -1.59 34.73
N PRO A 444 0.70 -2.86 34.76
CA PRO A 444 2.12 -3.24 34.87
C PRO A 444 3.02 -2.56 33.84
N ALA A 445 4.26 -2.29 34.21
CA ALA A 445 5.26 -1.68 33.32
C ALA A 445 5.80 -2.69 32.29
N GLU A 446 4.92 -3.16 31.40
CA GLU A 446 5.21 -4.17 30.37
C GLU A 446 4.94 -3.61 28.96
N TRP A 447 5.60 -4.18 27.95
CA TRP A 447 5.40 -3.84 26.55
C TRP A 447 4.98 -5.11 25.80
N SER A 448 3.76 -5.54 26.09
CA SER A 448 3.20 -6.84 25.74
C SER A 448 2.15 -6.76 24.65
N PHE A 449 1.81 -7.91 24.06
CA PHE A 449 0.76 -8.03 23.05
C PHE A 449 -0.61 -7.57 23.57
N ARG A 450 -1.02 -8.00 24.78
CA ARG A 450 -2.29 -7.55 25.36
C ARG A 450 -2.33 -6.05 25.59
N ARG A 451 -1.22 -5.44 26.02
CA ARG A 451 -1.17 -3.98 26.20
C ARG A 451 -1.40 -3.25 24.88
N MET A 452 -0.74 -3.68 23.81
CA MET A 452 -0.92 -3.10 22.46
C MET A 452 -2.37 -3.23 21.99
N ILE A 453 -2.93 -4.44 22.04
CA ILE A 453 -4.27 -4.70 21.51
C ILE A 453 -5.36 -3.98 22.31
N LEU A 454 -5.27 -4.01 23.64
CA LEU A 454 -6.23 -3.30 24.49
C LEU A 454 -6.11 -1.78 24.37
N HIS A 455 -4.90 -1.23 24.16
CA HIS A 455 -4.73 0.21 23.86
C HIS A 455 -5.54 0.60 22.63
N TYR A 456 -5.37 -0.12 21.52
CA TYR A 456 -6.09 0.17 20.27
C TYR A 456 -7.60 -0.07 20.37
N ALA A 457 -8.05 -1.08 21.14
CA ALA A 457 -9.48 -1.26 21.39
C ALA A 457 -10.08 -0.05 22.15
N HIS A 458 -9.37 0.48 23.15
CA HIS A 458 -9.82 1.68 23.86
C HIS A 458 -9.73 2.94 22.99
N LEU A 459 -8.73 3.03 22.11
CA LEU A 459 -8.57 4.14 21.18
C LEU A 459 -9.72 4.18 20.15
N ALA A 460 -10.07 3.02 19.59
CA ALA A 460 -11.23 2.87 18.71
C ALA A 460 -12.55 3.24 19.41
N LYS A 461 -12.70 2.85 20.68
CA LYS A 461 -13.85 3.28 21.50
C LYS A 461 -13.87 4.79 21.71
N ALA A 462 -12.71 5.39 21.99
CA ALA A 462 -12.57 6.84 22.19
C ALA A 462 -12.87 7.64 20.91
N ALA A 463 -12.63 7.06 19.73
CA ALA A 463 -13.01 7.61 18.43
C ALA A 463 -14.53 7.49 18.11
N GLY A 464 -15.34 6.98 19.04
CA GLY A 464 -16.78 6.78 18.84
C GLY A 464 -17.16 5.41 18.26
N GLY A 465 -16.25 4.42 18.35
CA GLY A 465 -16.48 3.04 17.92
C GLY A 465 -16.18 2.79 16.44
N ILE A 466 -16.08 1.52 16.07
CA ILE A 466 -15.69 1.03 14.74
C ILE A 466 -16.52 -0.20 14.33
N ASP A 467 -16.46 -0.59 13.06
CA ASP A 467 -17.24 -1.69 12.50
C ASP A 467 -16.59 -3.05 12.72
N ALA A 468 -15.26 -3.13 12.63
CA ALA A 468 -14.53 -4.36 12.95
C ALA A 468 -13.16 -4.11 13.61
N PHE A 469 -12.66 -5.08 14.36
CA PHE A 469 -11.38 -5.03 15.05
C PHE A 469 -10.61 -6.33 14.82
N VAL A 470 -9.36 -6.22 14.40
CA VAL A 470 -8.46 -7.37 14.21
C VAL A 470 -7.63 -7.57 15.48
N LEU A 471 -7.65 -8.77 16.05
CA LEU A 471 -6.90 -9.09 17.28
C LEU A 471 -5.38 -9.15 17.05
N GLY A 472 -4.97 -9.39 15.82
CA GLY A 472 -3.61 -9.59 15.36
C GLY A 472 -3.65 -10.27 14.00
N SER A 473 -2.52 -10.25 13.30
CA SER A 473 -2.40 -10.86 11.99
C SER A 473 -1.12 -11.71 11.87
N GLU A 474 -1.24 -12.85 11.20
CA GLU A 474 -0.12 -13.73 10.81
C GLU A 474 0.84 -14.11 11.94
N LEU A 475 0.32 -14.44 13.13
CA LEU A 475 1.13 -14.83 14.29
C LEU A 475 1.47 -16.33 14.30
N ARG A 476 1.69 -16.91 13.12
CA ARG A 476 1.85 -18.36 12.90
C ARG A 476 2.86 -19.03 13.82
N GLY A 477 4.05 -18.43 13.95
CA GLY A 477 5.11 -18.94 14.81
C GLY A 477 4.76 -19.00 16.29
N LEU A 478 3.76 -18.23 16.73
CA LEU A 478 3.21 -18.23 18.10
C LEU A 478 2.00 -19.16 18.23
N THR A 479 1.06 -19.11 17.27
CA THR A 479 -0.16 -19.93 17.28
C THR A 479 0.14 -21.42 17.18
N GLN A 480 1.25 -21.80 16.53
CA GLN A 480 1.69 -23.19 16.38
C GLN A 480 2.54 -23.73 17.54
N VAL A 481 2.94 -22.88 18.51
CA VAL A 481 3.66 -23.32 19.71
C VAL A 481 2.77 -24.22 20.55
N ARG A 482 3.32 -25.37 20.95
CA ARG A 482 2.65 -26.35 21.79
C ARG A 482 3.19 -26.24 23.22
N GLY A 483 2.28 -26.15 24.18
CA GLY A 483 2.59 -26.29 25.60
C GLY A 483 2.63 -27.75 26.05
N ALA A 484 2.76 -27.96 27.36
CA ALA A 484 2.57 -29.29 27.95
C ALA A 484 1.20 -29.88 27.57
N ALA A 485 1.13 -31.21 27.44
CA ALA A 485 -0.07 -31.96 27.05
C ALA A 485 -0.70 -31.51 25.72
N GLN A 486 0.11 -31.08 24.75
CA GLN A 486 -0.34 -30.65 23.41
C GLN A 486 -1.34 -29.47 23.44
N SER A 487 -1.23 -28.60 24.45
CA SER A 487 -1.99 -27.35 24.52
C SER A 487 -1.45 -26.31 23.53
N TYR A 488 -2.28 -25.34 23.12
CA TYR A 488 -1.87 -24.22 22.26
C TYR A 488 -2.05 -22.89 23.03
N PRO A 489 -1.06 -22.47 23.84
CA PRO A 489 -1.19 -21.34 24.76
C PRO A 489 -1.53 -20.02 24.06
N MET A 490 -0.96 -19.74 22.88
CA MET A 490 -1.27 -18.52 22.13
C MET A 490 -2.74 -18.50 21.69
N VAL A 491 -3.29 -19.62 21.23
CA VAL A 491 -4.70 -19.72 20.82
C VAL A 491 -5.62 -19.49 22.02
N ALA A 492 -5.30 -20.08 23.19
CA ALA A 492 -6.05 -19.84 24.41
C ALA A 492 -6.02 -18.34 24.82
N ALA A 493 -4.86 -17.70 24.69
CA ALA A 493 -4.71 -16.26 24.95
C ALA A 493 -5.53 -15.40 23.97
N LEU A 494 -5.57 -15.76 22.68
CA LEU A 494 -6.39 -15.08 21.68
C LEU A 494 -7.90 -15.21 21.96
N VAL A 495 -8.36 -16.39 22.40
CA VAL A 495 -9.76 -16.58 22.81
C VAL A 495 -10.13 -15.66 23.98
N GLN A 496 -9.26 -15.57 24.99
CA GLN A 496 -9.47 -14.67 26.12
C GLN A 496 -9.41 -13.19 25.70
N LEU A 497 -8.43 -12.82 24.87
CA LEU A 497 -8.29 -11.46 24.36
C LEU A 497 -9.50 -11.03 23.52
N ALA A 498 -10.09 -11.94 22.73
CA ALA A 498 -11.34 -11.69 22.00
C ALA A 498 -12.49 -11.34 22.96
N ALA A 499 -12.60 -12.06 24.08
CA ALA A 499 -13.59 -11.77 25.11
C ALA A 499 -13.34 -10.40 25.75
N ASP A 500 -12.09 -10.09 26.07
CA ASP A 500 -11.73 -8.80 26.67
C ASP A 500 -12.02 -7.63 25.71
N VAL A 501 -11.62 -7.74 24.44
CA VAL A 501 -11.92 -6.73 23.40
C VAL A 501 -13.44 -6.57 23.21
N ARG A 502 -14.20 -7.67 23.26
CA ARG A 502 -15.68 -7.61 23.23
C ARG A 502 -16.26 -6.78 24.38
N THR A 503 -15.69 -6.85 25.58
CA THR A 503 -16.15 -6.01 26.70
C THR A 503 -15.88 -4.52 26.47
N VAL A 504 -14.81 -4.19 25.73
CA VAL A 504 -14.43 -2.81 25.43
C VAL A 504 -15.32 -2.23 24.34
N LEU A 505 -15.37 -2.90 23.18
CA LEU A 505 -16.00 -2.40 21.95
C LEU A 505 -17.50 -2.71 21.84
N GLY A 506 -17.99 -3.67 22.63
CA GLY A 506 -19.40 -4.06 22.65
C GLY A 506 -19.79 -5.03 21.54
N PRO A 507 -21.10 -5.38 21.46
CA PRO A 507 -21.59 -6.43 20.56
C PRO A 507 -21.71 -6.01 19.10
N SER A 508 -21.70 -4.70 18.79
CA SER A 508 -21.86 -4.19 17.43
C SER A 508 -20.59 -4.34 16.58
N THR A 509 -19.41 -4.17 17.20
CA THR A 509 -18.13 -4.26 16.48
C THR A 509 -17.76 -5.71 16.20
N LYS A 510 -17.48 -6.05 14.95
CA LYS A 510 -17.01 -7.39 14.58
C LYS A 510 -15.58 -7.63 15.08
N ILE A 511 -15.26 -8.82 15.56
CA ILE A 511 -13.92 -9.17 16.03
C ILE A 511 -13.41 -10.35 15.23
N VAL A 512 -12.19 -10.25 14.71
CA VAL A 512 -11.56 -11.26 13.87
C VAL A 512 -10.08 -11.42 14.22
N TYR A 513 -9.51 -12.58 13.93
CA TYR A 513 -8.06 -12.79 13.85
C TYR A 513 -7.72 -13.03 12.38
N ALA A 514 -6.72 -12.32 11.86
CA ALA A 514 -6.31 -12.45 10.46
C ALA A 514 -5.19 -13.50 10.38
N ALA A 515 -5.59 -14.75 10.15
CA ALA A 515 -4.63 -15.84 10.06
C ALA A 515 -3.81 -15.73 8.76
N ASP A 516 -2.53 -16.09 8.84
CA ASP A 516 -1.75 -16.37 7.64
C ASP A 516 -2.45 -17.49 6.82
N TRP A 517 -2.45 -17.36 5.50
CA TRP A 517 -3.08 -18.37 4.62
C TRP A 517 -2.53 -19.79 4.82
N SER A 518 -1.33 -19.94 5.35
CA SER A 518 -0.71 -21.24 5.65
C SER A 518 -0.97 -21.76 7.08
N GLU A 519 -1.74 -21.05 7.92
CA GLU A 519 -2.01 -21.47 9.31
C GLU A 519 -3.48 -21.80 9.62
N TYR A 520 -4.46 -21.15 8.95
CA TYR A 520 -5.86 -21.15 9.39
C TYR A 520 -6.50 -22.55 9.51
N PHE A 521 -6.07 -23.48 8.66
CA PHE A 521 -6.73 -24.77 8.41
C PHE A 521 -6.31 -25.88 9.39
N GLY A 522 -5.25 -25.67 10.16
CA GLY A 522 -4.71 -26.65 11.08
C GLY A 522 -3.18 -26.61 11.16
N HIS A 523 -2.63 -27.25 12.19
CA HIS A 523 -1.20 -27.41 12.40
C HIS A 523 -0.82 -28.86 12.17
N GLN A 524 0.11 -29.07 11.23
CA GLN A 524 0.70 -30.36 10.90
C GLN A 524 2.20 -30.28 11.17
N PRO A 525 2.67 -30.66 12.38
CA PRO A 525 4.07 -30.53 12.74
C PRO A 525 4.96 -31.46 11.90
N THR A 526 6.13 -30.96 11.51
CA THR A 526 7.14 -31.71 10.76
C THR A 526 8.06 -32.57 11.65
N ASP A 527 7.65 -32.82 12.90
CA ASP A 527 8.43 -33.59 13.89
C ASP A 527 8.28 -35.11 13.76
N GLY A 528 7.64 -35.57 12.68
CA GLY A 528 7.41 -36.98 12.38
C GLY A 528 6.28 -37.62 13.19
N SER A 529 5.54 -36.86 14.02
CA SER A 529 4.38 -37.43 14.71
C SER A 529 3.28 -37.83 13.75
N GLY A 530 3.09 -37.10 12.65
CA GLY A 530 1.93 -37.27 11.79
C GLY A 530 0.64 -36.75 12.43
N ASP A 531 0.76 -35.91 13.45
CA ASP A 531 -0.40 -35.23 14.04
C ASP A 531 -1.01 -34.25 13.04
N VAL A 532 -2.33 -34.09 13.11
CA VAL A 532 -3.06 -33.01 12.45
C VAL A 532 -3.97 -32.41 13.50
N THR A 533 -3.67 -31.19 13.93
CA THR A 533 -4.47 -30.52 14.95
C THR A 533 -5.12 -29.28 14.38
N PHE A 534 -6.45 -29.20 14.44
CA PHE A 534 -7.19 -27.97 14.14
C PHE A 534 -7.06 -26.98 15.29
N HIS A 535 -5.82 -26.53 15.52
CA HIS A 535 -5.40 -25.78 16.70
C HIS A 535 -6.12 -24.45 16.87
N LEU A 536 -6.61 -23.83 15.77
CA LEU A 536 -7.38 -22.59 15.80
C LEU A 536 -8.88 -22.79 15.95
N ASP A 537 -9.42 -24.02 15.91
CA ASP A 537 -10.85 -24.27 16.10
C ASP A 537 -11.41 -23.70 17.41
N PRO A 538 -10.69 -23.71 18.56
CA PRO A 538 -11.17 -23.01 19.76
C PRO A 538 -11.42 -21.50 19.54
N LEU A 539 -10.58 -20.85 18.73
CA LEU A 539 -10.75 -19.45 18.35
C LEU A 539 -11.90 -19.29 17.34
N TRP A 540 -11.90 -20.12 16.29
CA TRP A 540 -12.94 -20.12 15.27
C TRP A 540 -14.32 -20.49 15.78
N SER A 541 -14.43 -21.24 16.87
CA SER A 541 -15.71 -21.55 17.54
C SER A 541 -16.07 -20.57 18.66
N SER A 542 -15.16 -19.67 19.07
CA SER A 542 -15.43 -18.71 20.14
C SER A 542 -16.60 -17.79 19.78
N PRO A 543 -17.60 -17.58 20.65
CA PRO A 543 -18.71 -16.67 20.37
C PRO A 543 -18.26 -15.20 20.21
N ASN A 544 -17.03 -14.86 20.62
CA ASN A 544 -16.49 -13.52 20.51
C ASN A 544 -15.82 -13.24 19.15
N ILE A 545 -15.59 -14.26 18.31
CA ILE A 545 -15.03 -14.12 16.96
C ILE A 545 -16.16 -14.18 15.94
N ASP A 546 -16.24 -13.22 15.01
CA ASP A 546 -17.34 -13.11 14.07
C ASP A 546 -17.09 -13.80 12.71
N ALA A 547 -15.82 -13.98 12.34
CA ALA A 547 -15.44 -14.55 11.04
C ALA A 547 -14.10 -15.31 11.13
N ILE A 548 -13.84 -16.16 10.13
CA ILE A 548 -12.52 -16.75 9.90
C ILE A 548 -11.75 -15.77 9.00
N GLY A 549 -10.84 -15.00 9.59
CA GLY A 549 -10.02 -14.04 8.86
C GLY A 549 -8.80 -14.72 8.25
N ILE A 550 -8.51 -14.43 6.98
CA ILE A 550 -7.31 -14.92 6.28
C ILE A 550 -6.64 -13.77 5.52
N ASP A 551 -5.34 -13.61 5.72
CA ASP A 551 -4.46 -12.85 4.83
C ASP A 551 -4.05 -13.78 3.67
N CYS A 552 -4.69 -13.63 2.51
CA CYS A 552 -4.75 -14.64 1.46
C CYS A 552 -3.80 -14.34 0.31
N TYR A 553 -2.66 -15.03 0.32
CA TYR A 553 -1.59 -14.89 -0.68
C TYR A 553 -1.26 -16.22 -1.36
N TRP A 554 -2.28 -16.94 -1.79
CA TRP A 554 -2.12 -18.24 -2.43
C TRP A 554 -1.39 -18.14 -3.78
N PRO A 555 -0.40 -19.00 -4.08
CA PRO A 555 0.17 -19.11 -5.42
C PRO A 555 -0.90 -19.35 -6.47
N LEU A 556 -0.96 -18.52 -7.51
CA LEU A 556 -1.90 -18.66 -8.64
C LEU A 556 -1.22 -19.18 -9.91
N SER A 557 0.10 -19.38 -9.87
CA SER A 557 0.89 -19.92 -10.96
C SER A 557 2.16 -20.59 -10.46
N ASP A 558 2.81 -21.34 -11.34
CA ASP A 558 4.17 -21.87 -11.19
C ASP A 558 4.94 -21.63 -12.49
N TRP A 559 4.78 -20.42 -13.03
CA TRP A 559 5.25 -20.02 -14.34
C TRP A 559 6.77 -19.78 -14.34
N ARG A 560 7.45 -20.14 -15.42
CA ARG A 560 8.91 -20.00 -15.58
C ARG A 560 9.22 -19.41 -16.95
N ASP A 561 10.47 -19.07 -17.18
CA ASP A 561 10.88 -18.60 -18.50
C ASP A 561 10.93 -19.75 -19.50
N GLY A 562 10.61 -19.44 -20.77
CA GLY A 562 10.59 -20.41 -21.86
C GLY A 562 9.33 -21.29 -21.88
N SER A 563 9.41 -22.41 -22.58
CA SER A 563 8.29 -23.35 -22.78
C SER A 563 8.54 -24.73 -22.16
N ASP A 564 9.69 -24.93 -21.52
CA ASP A 564 10.13 -26.24 -21.02
C ASP A 564 9.55 -26.59 -19.65
N HIS A 565 8.80 -25.66 -19.03
CA HIS A 565 8.15 -25.88 -17.74
C HIS A 565 6.77 -26.53 -17.89
N LEU A 566 6.31 -27.19 -16.82
CA LEU A 566 5.08 -28.00 -16.81
C LEU A 566 3.83 -27.20 -17.19
N ASP A 567 3.72 -25.93 -16.80
CA ASP A 567 2.54 -25.10 -17.10
C ASP A 567 2.43 -24.77 -18.59
N ALA A 568 3.55 -24.47 -19.28
CA ALA A 568 3.56 -24.29 -20.72
C ALA A 568 3.29 -25.61 -21.45
N GLN A 569 3.86 -26.72 -20.97
CA GLN A 569 3.58 -28.06 -21.50
C GLN A 569 2.13 -28.49 -21.29
N ALA A 570 1.45 -27.97 -20.25
CA ALA A 570 0.03 -28.15 -20.01
C ALA A 570 -0.87 -27.31 -20.94
N GLY A 571 -0.28 -26.48 -21.80
CA GLY A 571 -0.98 -25.71 -22.84
C GLY A 571 -1.33 -24.28 -22.45
N HIS A 572 -0.86 -23.79 -21.30
CA HIS A 572 -1.02 -22.38 -20.94
C HIS A 572 -0.05 -21.52 -21.76
N VAL A 573 -0.53 -20.39 -22.27
CA VAL A 573 0.20 -19.58 -23.27
C VAL A 573 0.92 -18.37 -22.67
N ALA A 574 0.49 -17.90 -21.50
CA ALA A 574 1.08 -16.75 -20.83
C ALA A 574 0.76 -16.76 -19.32
N LEU A 575 1.64 -16.15 -18.53
CA LEU A 575 1.43 -15.86 -17.11
C LEU A 575 0.15 -15.04 -16.86
N THR A 576 -0.22 -14.18 -17.81
CA THR A 576 -1.40 -13.29 -17.72
C THR A 576 -2.68 -13.94 -18.25
N ASP A 577 -2.65 -15.22 -18.64
CA ASP A 577 -3.87 -15.94 -19.04
C ASP A 577 -4.83 -16.03 -17.84
N LEU A 578 -5.95 -15.31 -17.95
CA LEU A 578 -6.93 -15.21 -16.88
C LEU A 578 -7.56 -16.56 -16.53
N ASN A 579 -7.76 -17.46 -17.50
CA ASN A 579 -8.33 -18.79 -17.23
C ASN A 579 -7.35 -19.66 -16.46
N TYR A 580 -6.05 -19.55 -16.75
CA TYR A 580 -4.99 -20.22 -16.00
C TYR A 580 -4.97 -19.76 -14.53
N LEU A 581 -4.96 -18.44 -14.30
CA LEU A 581 -4.94 -17.87 -12.95
C LEU A 581 -6.22 -18.21 -12.16
N ILE A 582 -7.40 -18.08 -12.78
CA ILE A 582 -8.68 -18.45 -12.15
C ILE A 582 -8.72 -19.94 -11.81
N GLY A 583 -8.24 -20.80 -12.71
CA GLY A 583 -8.19 -22.25 -12.49
C GLY A 583 -7.38 -22.62 -11.24
N ASN A 584 -6.29 -21.90 -10.97
CA ASN A 584 -5.42 -22.16 -9.82
C ASN A 584 -5.92 -21.62 -8.47
N VAL A 585 -7.04 -20.88 -8.41
CA VAL A 585 -7.62 -20.42 -7.14
C VAL A 585 -8.06 -21.60 -6.27
N SER A 586 -8.55 -22.68 -6.89
CA SER A 586 -8.97 -23.91 -6.19
C SER A 586 -8.30 -25.16 -6.75
N ALA A 587 -7.07 -25.00 -7.27
CA ALA A 587 -6.24 -26.05 -7.85
C ALA A 587 -4.75 -25.70 -7.67
N GLY A 588 -3.86 -26.53 -8.19
CA GLY A 588 -2.41 -26.26 -8.25
C GLY A 588 -1.69 -26.40 -6.91
N GLU A 589 -0.67 -25.58 -6.69
CA GLU A 589 0.11 -25.59 -5.44
C GLU A 589 -0.82 -25.34 -4.24
N GLY A 590 -0.76 -26.19 -3.21
CA GLY A 590 -1.59 -26.07 -2.01
C GLY A 590 -2.99 -26.67 -2.10
N TYR A 591 -3.36 -27.21 -3.26
CA TYR A 591 -4.61 -27.96 -3.45
C TYR A 591 -4.31 -29.35 -4.02
N ASP A 592 -3.74 -29.42 -5.22
CA ASP A 592 -3.44 -30.68 -5.91
C ASP A 592 -2.09 -31.23 -5.49
N TRP A 593 -1.10 -30.34 -5.32
CA TRP A 593 0.28 -30.71 -5.09
C TRP A 593 1.04 -29.67 -4.22
N TYR A 594 2.22 -30.06 -3.75
CA TYR A 594 3.18 -29.20 -3.04
C TYR A 594 4.61 -29.57 -3.44
N TYR A 595 5.57 -28.70 -3.11
CA TYR A 595 6.99 -29.00 -3.21
C TYR A 595 7.53 -29.50 -1.87
N ALA A 596 8.17 -30.67 -1.85
CA ALA A 596 8.73 -31.25 -0.63
C ALA A 596 10.08 -30.63 -0.24
N SER A 597 10.74 -29.94 -1.17
CA SER A 597 12.01 -29.25 -0.97
C SER A 597 12.23 -28.13 -1.98
N ASP A 598 13.20 -27.25 -1.73
CA ASP A 598 13.62 -26.23 -2.70
C ASP A 598 14.21 -26.86 -3.97
N ALA A 599 14.84 -28.04 -3.86
CA ALA A 599 15.33 -28.80 -5.01
C ALA A 599 14.17 -29.30 -5.88
N ASP A 600 13.09 -29.80 -5.27
CA ASP A 600 11.88 -30.19 -5.98
C ASP A 600 11.21 -28.97 -6.63
N ARG A 601 11.18 -27.83 -5.94
CA ARG A 601 10.69 -26.57 -6.52
C ARG A 601 11.52 -26.20 -7.75
N ALA A 602 12.84 -26.18 -7.67
CA ALA A 602 13.71 -25.88 -8.81
C ALA A 602 13.48 -26.87 -9.99
N ALA A 603 13.34 -28.17 -9.70
CA ALA A 603 13.13 -29.20 -10.71
C ALA A 603 11.68 -29.37 -11.17
N GLN A 604 10.72 -28.62 -10.62
CA GLN A 604 9.28 -28.76 -10.85
C GLN A 604 8.70 -30.14 -10.47
N VAL A 605 9.28 -30.80 -9.45
CA VAL A 605 8.80 -32.08 -8.94
C VAL A 605 7.62 -31.85 -8.00
N ARG A 606 6.41 -31.91 -8.57
CA ARG A 606 5.15 -31.68 -7.87
C ARG A 606 4.69 -32.95 -7.14
N THR A 607 4.62 -32.91 -5.81
CA THR A 607 4.14 -34.03 -4.98
C THR A 607 2.65 -33.89 -4.71
N SER A 608 1.84 -34.91 -5.02
CA SER A 608 0.39 -34.86 -4.80
C SER A 608 0.01 -34.73 -3.32
N ILE A 609 -0.98 -33.88 -3.02
CA ILE A 609 -1.57 -33.77 -1.68
C ILE A 609 -2.66 -34.84 -1.52
N THR A 610 -2.38 -35.85 -0.71
CA THR A 610 -3.31 -36.93 -0.35
C THR A 610 -3.14 -37.31 1.11
N ASP A 611 -4.24 -37.71 1.75
CA ASP A 611 -4.22 -38.30 3.08
C ASP A 611 -4.33 -39.83 3.08
N GLY A 612 -4.51 -40.43 1.89
CA GLY A 612 -4.75 -41.87 1.71
C GLY A 612 -6.08 -42.38 2.29
N LEU A 613 -6.89 -41.51 2.89
CA LEU A 613 -8.09 -41.86 3.69
C LEU A 613 -9.35 -41.09 3.23
N GLY A 614 -9.25 -40.31 2.16
CA GLY A 614 -10.38 -39.62 1.54
C GLY A 614 -10.69 -38.24 2.13
N LYS A 615 -9.83 -37.70 3.00
CA LYS A 615 -9.92 -36.33 3.55
C LYS A 615 -8.65 -35.52 3.26
N PRO A 616 -8.20 -35.40 1.99
CA PRO A 616 -6.98 -34.66 1.65
C PRO A 616 -7.08 -33.17 1.99
N TRP A 617 -8.30 -32.63 2.11
CA TRP A 617 -8.57 -31.23 2.44
C TRP A 617 -7.93 -30.76 3.76
N ILE A 618 -7.64 -31.66 4.70
CA ILE A 618 -6.95 -31.30 5.96
C ILE A 618 -5.51 -30.82 5.76
N TYR A 619 -4.95 -31.03 4.57
CA TYR A 619 -3.60 -30.60 4.16
C TYR A 619 -3.61 -29.54 3.05
N ARG A 620 -4.80 -29.07 2.62
CA ARG A 620 -4.95 -28.16 1.49
C ARG A 620 -5.35 -26.77 1.97
N TYR A 621 -4.39 -25.85 2.04
CA TYR A 621 -4.65 -24.47 2.45
C TYR A 621 -5.53 -23.68 1.46
N LYS A 622 -5.73 -24.18 0.24
CA LYS A 622 -6.68 -23.61 -0.72
C LYS A 622 -8.10 -24.20 -0.62
N ASP A 623 -8.25 -25.34 0.05
CA ASP A 623 -9.54 -26.06 0.11
C ASP A 623 -10.45 -25.51 1.21
N ILE A 624 -10.68 -24.20 1.17
CA ILE A 624 -11.54 -23.48 2.12
C ILE A 624 -12.94 -24.09 2.17
N ARG A 625 -13.47 -24.56 1.05
CA ARG A 625 -14.82 -25.10 0.96
C ARG A 625 -14.95 -26.43 1.71
N SER A 626 -14.05 -27.38 1.45
CA SER A 626 -14.12 -28.69 2.12
C SER A 626 -13.86 -28.52 3.62
N TRP A 627 -12.90 -27.66 4.00
CA TRP A 627 -12.67 -27.31 5.40
C TRP A 627 -13.95 -26.74 6.04
N TRP A 628 -14.55 -25.70 5.44
CA TRP A 628 -15.72 -25.01 5.98
C TRP A 628 -16.94 -25.90 6.19
N THR A 629 -17.16 -26.84 5.27
CA THR A 629 -18.34 -27.70 5.24
C THR A 629 -18.16 -29.01 5.99
N SER A 630 -16.95 -29.34 6.42
CA SER A 630 -16.64 -30.60 7.09
C SER A 630 -16.64 -30.48 8.60
N GLN A 631 -17.00 -31.57 9.27
CA GLN A 631 -16.73 -31.73 10.70
C GLN A 631 -15.23 -32.01 10.89
N HIS A 632 -14.61 -31.32 11.85
CA HIS A 632 -13.18 -31.46 12.11
C HIS A 632 -12.90 -32.52 13.17
N TYR A 633 -11.89 -33.35 12.91
CA TYR A 633 -11.40 -34.38 13.81
C TYR A 633 -9.88 -34.32 13.81
N ASN A 634 -9.28 -34.09 14.98
CA ASN A 634 -7.83 -34.13 15.10
C ASN A 634 -7.29 -35.52 14.75
N ARG A 635 -6.04 -35.58 14.27
CA ARG A 635 -5.29 -36.82 14.14
C ARG A 635 -4.14 -36.82 15.14
N VAL A 636 -3.99 -37.92 15.86
CA VAL A 636 -2.87 -38.18 16.75
C VAL A 636 -2.11 -39.37 16.20
N ASN A 637 -0.83 -39.20 15.93
CA ASN A 637 0.00 -40.20 15.24
C ASN A 637 -0.61 -40.69 13.92
N GLY A 638 -1.18 -39.77 13.13
CA GLY A 638 -1.89 -40.08 11.88
C GLY A 638 -3.28 -40.70 12.04
N ILE A 639 -3.72 -41.01 13.27
CA ILE A 639 -5.01 -41.67 13.54
C ILE A 639 -6.06 -40.61 13.89
N GLU A 640 -7.13 -40.56 13.11
CA GLU A 640 -8.29 -39.73 13.37
C GLU A 640 -8.94 -40.08 14.72
N GLN A 641 -9.13 -39.05 15.55
CA GLN A 641 -9.75 -39.21 16.85
C GLN A 641 -11.28 -39.33 16.71
N PRO A 642 -11.95 -40.11 17.57
CA PRO A 642 -13.40 -40.34 17.46
C PRO A 642 -14.24 -39.10 17.86
N THR A 643 -13.64 -38.18 18.61
CA THR A 643 -14.31 -36.96 19.09
C THR A 643 -13.99 -35.79 18.16
N PRO A 644 -15.00 -35.10 17.63
CA PRO A 644 -14.76 -33.91 16.83
C PRO A 644 -14.25 -32.75 17.67
N THR A 645 -13.68 -31.75 17.02
CA THR A 645 -13.35 -30.47 17.66
C THR A 645 -14.63 -29.65 17.95
N ALA A 646 -14.47 -28.48 18.56
CA ALA A 646 -15.57 -27.54 18.77
C ALA A 646 -16.08 -26.87 17.48
N TRP A 647 -15.42 -27.07 16.34
CA TRP A 647 -15.87 -26.49 15.07
C TRP A 647 -17.24 -27.04 14.69
N THR A 648 -18.14 -26.14 14.31
CA THR A 648 -19.43 -26.50 13.72
C THR A 648 -19.38 -26.12 12.25
N PRO A 649 -19.63 -27.06 11.32
CA PRO A 649 -19.60 -26.80 9.89
C PRO A 649 -20.44 -25.57 9.53
N GLN A 650 -19.89 -24.71 8.68
CA GLN A 650 -20.54 -23.50 8.17
C GLN A 650 -20.95 -22.47 9.24
N SER A 651 -20.46 -22.59 10.47
CA SER A 651 -20.90 -21.72 11.58
C SER A 651 -20.48 -20.25 11.45
N LYS A 652 -19.43 -19.96 10.68
CA LYS A 652 -18.91 -18.59 10.47
C LYS A 652 -18.48 -18.35 9.03
N PRO A 653 -18.62 -17.13 8.50
CA PRO A 653 -18.12 -16.80 7.16
C PRO A 653 -16.59 -16.67 7.14
N PHE A 654 -16.00 -16.76 5.95
CA PHE A 654 -14.63 -16.34 5.69
C PHE A 654 -14.58 -14.87 5.34
N TRP A 655 -13.63 -14.16 5.93
CA TRP A 655 -13.23 -12.82 5.52
C TRP A 655 -11.80 -12.89 4.97
N LEU A 656 -11.63 -12.55 3.70
CA LEU A 656 -10.30 -12.35 3.14
C LEU A 656 -9.86 -10.96 3.56
N MET A 657 -9.00 -10.91 4.56
CA MET A 657 -8.57 -9.69 5.25
C MET A 657 -7.57 -8.91 4.39
N GLU A 658 -6.66 -9.64 3.74
CA GLU A 658 -5.74 -9.11 2.74
C GLU A 658 -5.74 -10.02 1.50
N VAL A 659 -5.70 -9.42 0.32
CA VAL A 659 -5.52 -10.10 -0.98
C VAL A 659 -4.68 -9.21 -1.87
N GLY A 660 -3.75 -9.80 -2.62
CA GLY A 660 -2.93 -9.04 -3.56
C GLY A 660 -1.69 -9.81 -3.98
N CYS A 661 -0.89 -9.19 -4.84
CA CYS A 661 0.44 -9.66 -5.19
C CYS A 661 1.32 -8.44 -5.54
N PRO A 662 2.66 -8.54 -5.43
CA PRO A 662 3.56 -7.50 -5.90
C PRO A 662 3.41 -7.29 -7.41
N ALA A 663 3.46 -6.04 -7.87
CA ALA A 663 3.44 -5.68 -9.29
C ALA A 663 4.81 -5.91 -9.96
N ILE A 664 5.25 -7.17 -9.98
CA ILE A 664 6.53 -7.63 -10.53
C ILE A 664 6.33 -8.85 -11.45
N ASP A 665 7.34 -9.18 -12.24
CA ASP A 665 7.33 -10.41 -13.04
C ASP A 665 7.09 -11.63 -12.14
N LYS A 666 6.22 -12.56 -12.58
CA LYS A 666 5.84 -13.77 -11.85
C LYS A 666 5.30 -13.54 -10.43
N GLY A 667 4.77 -12.35 -10.12
CA GLY A 667 4.17 -12.04 -8.82
C GLY A 667 3.06 -13.02 -8.39
N SER A 668 2.36 -13.63 -9.34
CA SER A 668 1.35 -14.67 -9.07
C SER A 668 1.92 -16.02 -8.61
N ASN A 669 3.23 -16.27 -8.77
CA ASN A 669 3.88 -17.48 -8.24
C ASN A 669 4.03 -17.42 -6.72
N GLN A 670 4.33 -16.25 -6.17
CA GLN A 670 4.49 -16.03 -4.73
C GLN A 670 3.86 -14.69 -4.32
N PRO A 671 2.51 -14.62 -4.24
CA PRO A 671 1.82 -13.36 -3.97
C PRO A 671 2.16 -12.70 -2.63
N ASN A 672 2.71 -13.47 -1.69
CA ASN A 672 3.10 -13.01 -0.36
C ASN A 672 4.47 -12.28 -0.32
N VAL A 673 5.28 -12.35 -1.38
CA VAL A 673 6.65 -11.82 -1.36
C VAL A 673 6.69 -10.38 -1.86
N PHE A 674 6.58 -9.43 -0.95
CA PHE A 674 6.77 -8.01 -1.24
C PHE A 674 8.23 -7.63 -1.05
N VAL A 675 8.94 -7.38 -2.16
CA VAL A 675 10.39 -7.14 -2.16
C VAL A 675 10.75 -5.86 -1.39
N ASP A 676 11.54 -6.04 -0.33
CA ASP A 676 12.17 -5.01 0.48
C ASP A 676 13.67 -5.37 0.68
N PRO A 677 14.60 -4.67 -0.01
CA PRO A 677 16.02 -5.03 -0.02
C PRO A 677 16.71 -5.08 1.34
N LYS A 678 16.14 -4.48 2.39
CA LYS A 678 16.70 -4.56 3.76
C LYS A 678 16.28 -5.83 4.51
N SER A 679 15.16 -6.46 4.11
CA SER A 679 14.57 -7.60 4.80
C SER A 679 15.10 -8.93 4.26
N ILE A 680 15.26 -9.91 5.14
CA ILE A 680 15.59 -11.28 4.75
C ILE A 680 14.47 -11.95 3.95
N GLU A 681 13.22 -11.50 4.10
CA GLU A 681 12.06 -12.14 3.45
C GLU A 681 12.02 -11.90 1.93
N SER A 682 12.94 -11.09 1.42
CA SER A 682 13.09 -10.76 -0.01
C SER A 682 14.24 -11.49 -0.70
N GLN A 683 14.94 -12.38 0.00
CA GLN A 683 16.11 -13.10 -0.52
C GLN A 683 15.76 -14.45 -1.16
#